data_AF-A0AAD4FC01-F1
#
_entry.id   AF-A0AAD4FC01-F1
#
_cell.length_a   1.000
_cell.length_b   1.000
_cell.length_c   1.000
_cell.angle_alpha   90.00
_cell.angle_beta   90.00
_cell.angle_gamma   90.00
#
_symmetry.space_group_name_H-M   'P 1'
#
loop_
_entity.id
_entity.type
_entity.pdbx_description
1 polymer ?
#
loop_
_entity_poly.entity_id
_entity_poly.type
_entity_poly.pdbx_seq_one_letter_code
_entity_poly.pdbx_strand_id
1 'polypeptide(L)'
;MTAPPAARPLFSAAHSMPFVYPSPASTITSDTGCLHYNFMSPPQDLNDPLCSRKSASPSPTAQPAGGGGFRWITGNKPDDFKTKPVMQAVRRTAMGSYLKGIKNQAGGKSRANSEVSNKSRSSVGSQGGAQPRPIKMPKGKGKSDSKKKDLVPEGRQLTRNNNPSTSNSDTQVARQSTLPQRPIVVPIVVGRIYPFDIYQVPELFSLGKGLDPFGTMYQSRDSRVNVERLKFKCAGYFGTAGLGRHWIPVCLNYPHTFLSTLYMASAYDDVIQNRKVESLETVALRQDVIHFVSEHLTDREQRVADYNIMAVSQLILGDVISRAEAGLDFHQSGIAAMIRQRGGLDKLGVNRELASAVSWANLATAVLREGKPDLMYVEYCLSRLGLRHRPDDVIPESPLYQPHGRYVTLEKSIKCSSSAQKLLEDIRTMMEAFLDAQGSSRQSNPSKIEKYHSRINQYASDSSGNHSRYEAIRLTARVQAQAMIDRVPLSEALNRVESSELRRAMYTSSIASQSNDSIPSTLDIQHITPATDCSESSTFGSYSDVNSQQQSGFPFGHRASSSSTRSQRPSIWSLQSSSSYTSPRRWSTAPTSNRRSILQQLRDALEESNLSQCWGDMAGVLLWIGLVMGAASNKSEDKMLRRYLSATTMRACVMLCFEHPEAIHCTMLKMTSVVEALSDKPDDGQLVRKDSATSGKRRKA
;
A
#
# COMPACT_ATOMS: atom_id res chain seq x y z
N MET A 1 5.91 -66.70 14.11
CA MET A 1 5.45 -66.30 12.77
C MET A 1 5.41 -64.77 12.73
N THR A 2 6.17 -64.17 11.83
CA THR A 2 6.40 -62.72 11.77
C THR A 2 6.62 -62.34 10.31
N ALA A 3 5.87 -61.36 9.80
CA ALA A 3 5.91 -60.96 8.39
C ALA A 3 7.04 -59.94 8.12
N PRO A 4 7.68 -59.97 6.94
CA PRO A 4 8.67 -58.97 6.54
C PRO A 4 8.01 -57.66 6.08
N PRO A 5 8.70 -56.51 6.17
CA PRO A 5 8.21 -55.22 5.69
C PRO A 5 8.26 -55.11 4.16
N ALA A 6 7.31 -54.37 3.58
CA ALA A 6 7.24 -54.16 2.13
C ALA A 6 8.27 -53.12 1.62
N ALA A 7 8.93 -53.43 0.51
CA ALA A 7 9.84 -52.50 -0.17
C ALA A 7 9.07 -51.40 -0.94
N ARG A 8 9.66 -50.22 -1.06
CA ARG A 8 9.18 -49.14 -1.94
C ARG A 8 9.89 -49.20 -3.30
N PRO A 9 9.23 -48.86 -4.42
CA PRO A 9 9.84 -48.89 -5.73
C PRO A 9 10.82 -47.72 -5.93
N LEU A 10 11.96 -48.01 -6.56
CA LEU A 10 12.87 -47.02 -7.13
C LEU A 10 12.33 -46.59 -8.51
N PHE A 11 12.26 -45.28 -8.77
CA PHE A 11 12.04 -44.78 -10.13
C PHE A 11 13.39 -44.48 -10.80
N SER A 12 13.51 -44.91 -12.06
CA SER A 12 14.77 -44.87 -12.81
C SER A 12 15.15 -43.46 -13.27
N ALA A 13 16.45 -43.21 -13.40
CA ALA A 13 16.97 -42.02 -14.05
C ALA A 13 16.59 -41.97 -15.55
N ALA A 14 16.43 -40.75 -16.08
CA ALA A 14 16.23 -40.48 -17.50
C ALA A 14 17.48 -39.78 -18.08
N HIS A 15 17.85 -40.13 -19.31
CA HIS A 15 19.10 -39.70 -19.93
C HIS A 15 19.05 -38.27 -20.50
N SER A 16 20.19 -37.59 -20.44
CA SER A 16 20.42 -36.31 -21.12
C SER A 16 20.54 -36.47 -22.64
N MET A 17 19.90 -35.57 -23.38
CA MET A 17 20.06 -35.42 -24.84
C MET A 17 20.44 -33.96 -25.15
N PRO A 18 21.58 -33.70 -25.82
CA PRO A 18 21.93 -32.35 -26.25
C PRO A 18 21.21 -31.99 -27.56
N PHE A 19 20.45 -30.91 -27.57
CA PHE A 19 19.92 -30.31 -28.80
C PHE A 19 20.62 -28.99 -29.11
N VAL A 20 21.19 -28.90 -30.32
CA VAL A 20 21.81 -27.69 -30.87
C VAL A 20 20.98 -27.24 -32.07
N TYR A 21 20.49 -26.01 -32.05
CA TYR A 21 19.92 -25.34 -33.22
C TYR A 21 20.28 -23.84 -33.21
N PRO A 22 20.65 -23.24 -34.35
CA PRO A 22 21.12 -21.85 -34.42
C PRO A 22 19.97 -20.84 -34.54
N SER A 23 20.13 -19.66 -33.93
CA SER A 23 19.25 -18.50 -34.11
C SER A 23 19.60 -17.69 -35.37
N PRO A 24 18.62 -17.20 -36.15
CA PRO A 24 18.85 -16.22 -37.20
C PRO A 24 19.06 -14.81 -36.61
N ALA A 25 19.86 -13.98 -37.29
CA ALA A 25 20.17 -12.62 -36.86
C ALA A 25 19.00 -11.64 -37.08
N SER A 26 18.92 -10.59 -36.23
CA SER A 26 17.96 -9.49 -36.37
C SER A 26 18.63 -8.15 -36.06
N THR A 27 18.93 -7.36 -37.10
CA THR A 27 19.51 -6.01 -36.98
C THR A 27 18.42 -4.93 -36.88
N ILE A 28 18.28 -4.31 -35.71
CA ILE A 28 17.58 -3.02 -35.52
C ILE A 28 18.44 -2.11 -34.64
N THR A 29 18.52 -0.84 -34.99
CA THR A 29 19.35 0.17 -34.32
C THR A 29 18.71 0.69 -33.03
N SER A 30 19.52 0.84 -31.98
CA SER A 30 19.09 1.41 -30.69
C SER A 30 19.08 2.94 -30.71
N ASP A 31 18.24 3.54 -29.86
CA ASP A 31 18.33 4.95 -29.47
C ASP A 31 18.26 5.03 -27.94
N THR A 32 19.21 5.72 -27.30
CA THR A 32 19.53 5.52 -25.86
C THR A 32 19.46 6.82 -25.06
N GLY A 33 18.57 6.87 -24.06
CA GLY A 33 18.45 7.98 -23.12
C GLY A 33 18.73 7.55 -21.67
N CYS A 34 19.83 8.03 -21.08
CA CYS A 34 20.22 7.71 -19.71
C CYS A 34 19.34 8.39 -18.64
N LEU A 35 19.08 7.70 -17.53
CA LEU A 35 18.68 8.32 -16.27
C LEU A 35 19.53 7.79 -15.09
N HIS A 36 20.15 8.72 -14.37
CA HIS A 36 20.71 8.50 -13.03
C HIS A 36 19.56 8.59 -12.01
N TYR A 37 19.48 7.64 -11.07
CA TYR A 37 18.61 7.75 -9.91
C TYR A 37 19.43 8.06 -8.64
N ASN A 38 19.41 9.32 -8.23
CA ASN A 38 19.83 9.75 -6.89
C ASN A 38 18.61 10.29 -6.15
N PHE A 39 18.32 9.75 -4.96
CA PHE A 39 17.39 10.36 -4.03
C PHE A 39 18.09 11.50 -3.28
N MET A 40 17.63 12.73 -3.46
CA MET A 40 17.91 13.84 -2.55
C MET A 40 16.65 14.67 -2.32
N SER A 41 16.29 14.85 -1.05
CA SER A 41 15.24 15.76 -0.62
C SER A 41 15.69 17.22 -0.80
N PRO A 42 14.78 18.17 -1.10
CA PRO A 42 15.13 19.57 -1.19
C PRO A 42 15.50 20.16 0.18
N PRO A 43 16.42 21.14 0.25
CA PRO A 43 16.65 21.92 1.46
C PRO A 43 15.44 22.84 1.75
N GLN A 44 15.31 23.27 3.00
CA GLN A 44 14.34 24.28 3.42
C GLN A 44 14.97 25.68 3.32
N ASP A 45 14.28 26.60 2.64
CA ASP A 45 14.72 28.00 2.55
C ASP A 45 14.37 28.81 3.83
N LEU A 46 15.24 29.75 4.18
CA LEU A 46 15.04 30.76 5.23
C LEU A 46 14.82 32.15 4.60
N ASN A 47 14.15 33.03 5.34
CA ASN A 47 13.66 34.31 4.82
C ASN A 47 14.73 35.42 4.67
N ASP A 48 14.42 36.34 3.75
CA ASP A 48 14.82 37.76 3.69
C ASP A 48 16.29 38.15 3.36
N PRO A 49 16.54 39.39 2.85
CA PRO A 49 15.61 40.43 2.38
C PRO A 49 15.87 40.93 0.93
N LEU A 50 14.99 41.82 0.43
CA LEU A 50 15.13 42.50 -0.87
C LEU A 50 16.33 43.48 -0.95
N CYS A 51 16.90 43.63 -2.16
CA CYS A 51 17.71 44.77 -2.56
C CYS A 51 17.33 45.25 -3.98
N SER A 52 17.76 46.45 -4.42
CA SER A 52 17.05 47.21 -5.46
C SER A 52 17.87 47.74 -6.65
N ARG A 53 17.12 48.11 -7.71
CA ARG A 53 17.41 49.10 -8.78
C ARG A 53 18.32 48.73 -9.97
N LYS A 54 17.76 49.08 -11.16
CA LYS A 54 18.42 49.56 -12.40
C LYS A 54 19.26 48.54 -13.21
N SER A 55 19.35 48.61 -14.55
CA SER A 55 18.63 49.42 -15.55
C SER A 55 18.88 48.95 -17.00
N ALA A 56 18.08 49.47 -17.94
CA ALA A 56 18.32 49.56 -19.39
C ALA A 56 18.07 48.32 -20.28
N SER A 57 17.43 48.60 -21.42
CA SER A 57 17.23 47.72 -22.59
C SER A 57 18.41 47.87 -23.57
N PRO A 58 18.54 47.05 -24.63
CA PRO A 58 17.66 47.20 -25.81
C PRO A 58 17.13 45.88 -26.39
N SER A 59 16.06 45.99 -27.19
CA SER A 59 15.47 44.89 -27.96
C SER A 59 16.16 44.73 -29.32
N PRO A 60 16.16 43.51 -29.88
CA PRO A 60 16.15 43.37 -31.34
C PRO A 60 15.05 42.43 -31.86
N THR A 61 14.26 42.97 -32.80
CA THR A 61 13.70 42.32 -34.00
C THR A 61 12.77 41.10 -33.85
N ALA A 62 11.60 41.19 -34.50
CA ALA A 62 10.60 40.13 -34.53
C ALA A 62 10.95 38.96 -35.47
N GLN A 63 10.47 37.76 -35.12
CA GLN A 63 10.25 36.64 -36.04
C GLN A 63 8.89 35.97 -35.72
N PRO A 64 8.25 35.31 -36.70
CA PRO A 64 6.82 35.02 -36.64
C PRO A 64 6.42 33.95 -35.62
N ALA A 65 5.15 34.03 -35.20
CA ALA A 65 4.52 33.08 -34.29
C ALA A 65 3.85 31.91 -35.04
N GLY A 66 3.62 30.80 -34.33
CA GLY A 66 2.80 29.68 -34.79
C GLY A 66 3.61 28.44 -35.19
N GLY A 67 3.59 27.42 -34.34
CA GLY A 67 4.16 26.10 -34.63
C GLY A 67 4.97 25.51 -33.47
N GLY A 68 4.41 24.47 -32.82
CA GLY A 68 5.15 23.61 -31.88
C GLY A 68 6.05 22.60 -32.59
N GLY A 69 6.76 23.01 -33.64
CA GLY A 69 7.50 22.12 -34.53
C GLY A 69 8.78 21.57 -33.92
N PHE A 70 9.03 20.27 -34.10
CA PHE A 70 10.30 19.64 -33.76
C PHE A 70 11.42 20.24 -34.62
N ARG A 71 12.45 20.80 -33.96
CA ARG A 71 13.63 21.32 -34.66
C ARG A 71 14.65 20.21 -34.89
N TRP A 72 14.56 19.57 -36.05
CA TRP A 72 15.56 18.61 -36.51
C TRP A 72 16.93 19.27 -36.67
N ILE A 73 17.98 18.51 -36.36
CA ILE A 73 19.37 18.88 -36.56
C ILE A 73 19.98 17.76 -37.40
N THR A 74 20.39 18.09 -38.61
CA THR A 74 21.03 17.18 -39.55
C THR A 74 22.51 17.53 -39.68
N GLY A 75 23.37 16.53 -39.52
CA GLY A 75 24.80 16.59 -39.79
C GLY A 75 25.18 15.43 -40.70
N ASN A 76 26.14 15.65 -41.60
CA ASN A 76 26.57 14.63 -42.56
C ASN A 76 27.67 13.73 -41.98
N LYS A 77 28.28 14.12 -40.85
CA LYS A 77 29.29 13.35 -40.10
C LYS A 77 29.02 13.40 -38.59
N PRO A 78 29.37 12.37 -37.81
CA PRO A 78 29.13 12.33 -36.36
C PRO A 78 29.72 13.49 -35.54
N ASP A 79 30.78 14.13 -36.04
CA ASP A 79 31.42 15.27 -35.37
C ASP A 79 30.72 16.61 -35.62
N ASP A 80 29.90 16.74 -36.67
CA ASP A 80 29.11 17.94 -36.94
C ASP A 80 28.17 18.26 -35.76
N PHE A 81 27.59 17.21 -35.16
CA PHE A 81 26.73 17.26 -33.98
C PHE A 81 27.46 17.72 -32.72
N LYS A 82 28.78 17.48 -32.63
CA LYS A 82 29.63 17.87 -31.49
C LYS A 82 30.07 19.33 -31.57
N THR A 83 29.88 20.00 -32.71
CA THR A 83 30.32 21.38 -32.90
C THR A 83 29.69 22.32 -31.86
N LYS A 84 30.51 23.26 -31.36
CA LYS A 84 30.10 24.26 -30.36
C LYS A 84 28.78 25.00 -30.68
N PRO A 85 28.51 25.47 -31.92
CA PRO A 85 27.22 26.09 -32.24
C PRO A 85 26.04 25.12 -32.19
N VAL A 86 26.18 23.87 -32.67
CA VAL A 86 25.10 22.87 -32.63
C VAL A 86 24.77 22.50 -31.18
N MET A 87 25.77 22.19 -30.37
CA MET A 87 25.58 21.90 -28.93
C MET A 87 25.00 23.10 -28.16
N GLN A 88 25.32 24.34 -28.55
CA GLN A 88 24.72 25.53 -27.95
C GLN A 88 23.25 25.70 -28.39
N ALA A 89 22.90 25.38 -29.64
CA ALA A 89 21.52 25.39 -30.12
C ALA A 89 20.65 24.36 -29.39
N VAL A 90 21.12 23.10 -29.28
CA VAL A 90 20.46 22.03 -28.52
C VAL A 90 20.17 22.47 -27.09
N ARG A 91 21.18 22.98 -26.37
CA ARG A 91 21.05 23.42 -24.98
C ARG A 91 20.06 24.59 -24.83
N ARG A 92 20.07 25.57 -25.74
CA ARG A 92 19.10 26.68 -25.72
C ARG A 92 17.66 26.19 -25.95
N THR A 93 17.43 25.28 -26.89
CA THR A 93 16.10 24.72 -27.16
C THR A 93 15.60 23.85 -26.00
N ALA A 94 16.45 22.99 -25.42
CA ALA A 94 16.09 22.16 -24.27
C ALA A 94 15.73 23.02 -23.03
N MET A 95 16.58 23.99 -22.67
CA MET A 95 16.31 24.91 -21.55
C MET A 95 15.07 25.78 -21.80
N GLY A 96 14.85 26.24 -23.04
CA GLY A 96 13.66 27.02 -23.41
C GLY A 96 12.36 26.21 -23.29
N SER A 97 12.41 24.90 -23.58
CA SER A 97 11.29 23.99 -23.36
C SER A 97 11.01 23.78 -21.86
N TYR A 98 12.06 23.44 -21.09
CA TYR A 98 11.98 23.21 -19.64
C TYR A 98 11.39 24.41 -18.88
N LEU A 99 11.88 25.62 -19.16
CA LEU A 99 11.38 26.85 -18.53
C LEU A 99 9.93 27.20 -18.92
N LYS A 100 9.49 26.86 -20.15
CA LYS A 100 8.07 26.97 -20.54
C LYS A 100 7.20 25.94 -19.82
N GLY A 101 7.67 24.71 -19.65
CA GLY A 101 6.99 23.68 -18.87
C GLY A 101 6.70 24.12 -17.44
N ILE A 102 7.73 24.62 -16.74
CA ILE A 102 7.60 25.16 -15.38
C ILE A 102 6.62 26.35 -15.34
N LYS A 103 6.74 27.30 -16.27
CA LYS A 103 5.85 28.48 -16.29
C LYS A 103 4.39 28.11 -16.54
N ASN A 104 4.12 27.09 -17.36
CA ASN A 104 2.76 26.60 -17.59
C ASN A 104 2.20 25.86 -16.37
N GLN A 105 3.01 25.09 -15.62
CA GLN A 105 2.59 24.48 -14.35
C GLN A 105 2.27 25.53 -13.28
N ALA A 106 3.02 26.64 -13.23
CA ALA A 106 2.75 27.76 -12.31
C ALA A 106 1.52 28.60 -12.69
N GLY A 107 1.15 28.66 -13.98
CA GLY A 107 0.09 29.54 -14.50
C GLY A 107 -1.35 29.00 -14.39
N GLY A 108 -1.54 27.71 -14.13
CA GLY A 108 -2.83 27.01 -14.24
C GLY A 108 -3.90 27.31 -13.17
N LYS A 109 -3.91 28.50 -12.56
CA LYS A 109 -4.87 28.89 -11.49
C LYS A 109 -5.54 30.25 -11.73
N SER A 110 -6.33 30.37 -12.80
CA SER A 110 -7.54 31.21 -12.81
C SER A 110 -8.67 30.39 -12.17
N ARG A 111 -9.32 30.77 -11.06
CA ARG A 111 -9.83 32.08 -10.62
C ARG A 111 -10.87 32.64 -11.59
N ALA A 112 -12.11 32.18 -11.40
CA ALA A 112 -13.30 32.70 -12.07
C ALA A 112 -13.93 33.86 -11.28
N ASN A 113 -14.64 34.68 -12.03
CA ASN A 113 -15.25 35.97 -11.74
C ASN A 113 -15.92 36.17 -10.36
N SER A 114 -15.75 37.39 -9.83
CA SER A 114 -16.71 38.04 -8.92
C SER A 114 -16.70 39.54 -9.23
N GLU A 115 -17.79 40.08 -9.79
CA GLU A 115 -17.85 41.49 -10.16
C GLU A 115 -18.33 42.41 -9.02
N VAL A 116 -17.76 43.62 -9.03
CA VAL A 116 -18.31 44.90 -8.55
C VAL A 116 -19.31 44.88 -7.39
N SER A 117 -18.87 45.40 -6.23
CA SER A 117 -19.74 46.26 -5.42
C SER A 117 -18.93 47.38 -4.75
N ASN A 118 -19.43 48.61 -4.83
CA ASN A 118 -18.77 49.81 -4.32
C ASN A 118 -19.40 50.26 -3.00
N LYS A 119 -18.58 50.51 -1.94
CA LYS A 119 -18.78 51.60 -0.97
C LYS A 119 -17.64 51.77 0.04
N SER A 120 -17.12 53.00 0.09
CA SER A 120 -16.68 53.78 1.27
C SER A 120 -15.59 53.29 2.23
N ARG A 121 -14.95 54.12 3.09
CA ARG A 121 -14.41 55.52 3.01
C ARG A 121 -13.97 55.97 4.43
N SER A 122 -12.72 55.74 4.81
CA SER A 122 -11.97 56.41 5.90
C SER A 122 -10.59 55.72 6.03
N SER A 123 -9.40 56.32 6.18
CA SER A 123 -8.86 57.64 6.65
C SER A 123 -8.24 57.59 8.06
N VAL A 124 -7.16 58.35 8.26
CA VAL A 124 -6.27 58.41 9.46
C VAL A 124 -5.30 57.22 9.58
N GLY A 125 -4.01 57.40 9.88
CA GLY A 125 -3.21 58.64 9.96
C GLY A 125 -1.97 58.53 10.88
N SER A 126 -0.90 59.28 10.55
CA SER A 126 0.38 59.44 11.31
C SER A 126 1.25 58.18 11.48
N GLN A 127 2.54 58.15 11.11
CA GLN A 127 3.72 58.96 11.51
C GLN A 127 4.37 58.53 12.83
N GLY A 128 5.71 58.51 12.86
CA GLY A 128 6.52 58.30 14.06
C GLY A 128 7.70 57.36 13.82
N GLY A 129 8.88 57.90 13.47
CA GLY A 129 10.11 57.12 13.31
C GLY A 129 11.26 57.69 14.14
N ALA A 130 12.12 56.82 14.68
CA ALA A 130 13.37 57.18 15.32
C ALA A 130 14.44 56.10 15.05
N GLN A 131 15.67 56.52 14.78
CA GLN A 131 16.84 55.63 14.56
C GLN A 131 17.71 55.53 15.82
N PRO A 132 18.49 54.45 16.00
CA PRO A 132 19.18 54.13 17.25
C PRO A 132 20.62 54.66 17.31
N ARG A 133 21.20 54.70 18.51
CA ARG A 133 22.66 54.65 18.75
C ARG A 133 22.99 53.93 20.09
N PRO A 134 24.25 53.51 20.33
CA PRO A 134 24.56 52.29 21.11
C PRO A 134 25.37 52.58 22.39
N ILE A 135 26.02 51.56 23.01
CA ILE A 135 27.47 51.53 23.40
C ILE A 135 27.83 50.43 24.44
N LYS A 136 29.04 49.85 24.30
CA LYS A 136 29.90 49.09 25.26
C LYS A 136 29.50 47.70 25.79
N MET A 137 30.47 46.77 25.65
CA MET A 137 30.78 45.73 26.65
C MET A 137 31.67 46.32 27.77
N PRO A 138 31.87 45.59 28.88
CA PRO A 138 33.25 45.11 29.12
C PRO A 138 33.35 43.67 29.67
N LYS A 139 34.58 43.14 29.70
CA LYS A 139 34.95 41.89 30.40
C LYS A 139 35.25 42.17 31.88
N GLY A 140 35.05 41.19 32.76
CA GLY A 140 35.58 41.20 34.13
C GLY A 140 35.63 39.80 34.74
N LYS A 141 36.76 39.45 35.40
CA LYS A 141 36.89 38.26 36.27
C LYS A 141 36.96 38.73 37.74
N GLY A 142 36.32 38.01 38.64
CA GLY A 142 36.36 38.23 40.10
C GLY A 142 36.39 36.90 40.86
N LYS A 143 36.75 36.92 42.15
CA LYS A 143 36.96 35.74 43.02
C LYS A 143 36.06 35.78 44.27
N SER A 144 35.94 34.62 44.93
CA SER A 144 35.65 34.46 46.37
C SER A 144 34.19 34.78 46.82
N ASP A 145 33.62 34.20 47.88
CA ASP A 145 34.04 33.05 48.73
C ASP A 145 32.84 32.45 49.51
N SER A 146 33.10 31.41 50.33
CA SER A 146 32.29 30.97 51.49
C SER A 146 30.99 30.15 51.23
N LYS A 147 30.43 29.33 52.15
CA LYS A 147 30.93 28.58 53.34
C LYS A 147 29.87 27.54 53.81
N LYS A 148 30.32 26.55 54.63
CA LYS A 148 29.60 25.41 55.30
C LYS A 148 29.54 24.13 54.44
N LYS A 149 29.94 22.92 54.90
CA LYS A 149 29.68 22.15 56.16
C LYS A 149 28.22 21.63 56.21
N ASP A 150 27.90 20.36 56.48
CA ASP A 150 28.53 19.39 57.43
C ASP A 150 28.64 17.91 56.95
N LEU A 151 29.59 17.18 57.56
CA LEU A 151 29.61 15.79 58.14
C LEU A 151 28.73 14.66 57.52
N VAL A 152 29.19 13.48 57.03
CA VAL A 152 30.11 12.40 57.54
C VAL A 152 29.46 11.53 58.66
N PRO A 153 29.50 10.16 58.67
CA PRO A 153 30.45 9.20 58.06
C PRO A 153 29.88 7.94 57.32
N GLU A 154 30.80 7.00 57.01
CA GLU A 154 30.66 5.57 56.62
C GLU A 154 30.27 5.19 55.16
N GLY A 155 30.88 4.17 54.53
CA GLY A 155 32.11 3.46 54.95
C GLY A 155 32.39 2.10 54.28
N ARG A 156 33.19 2.05 53.20
CA ARG A 156 34.00 0.86 52.84
C ARG A 156 35.14 1.19 51.87
N GLN A 157 36.29 0.55 52.07
CA GLN A 157 37.49 0.65 51.23
C GLN A 157 37.61 -0.57 50.30
N LEU A 158 38.39 -0.46 49.21
CA LEU A 158 39.63 -1.24 49.06
C LEU A 158 40.46 -0.84 47.81
N THR A 159 41.78 -1.05 47.94
CA THR A 159 42.81 -1.16 46.88
C THR A 159 42.76 -0.19 45.67
N ARG A 160 43.40 0.97 45.87
CA ARG A 160 44.03 1.77 44.82
C ARG A 160 45.41 1.18 44.48
N ASN A 161 45.78 1.10 43.20
CA ASN A 161 47.15 0.82 42.78
C ASN A 161 47.64 1.95 41.85
N ASN A 162 48.88 2.43 42.01
CA ASN A 162 49.44 3.55 41.24
C ASN A 162 50.46 3.04 40.21
N ASN A 163 50.49 3.63 39.02
CA ASN A 163 51.69 4.37 38.57
C ASN A 163 51.39 5.29 37.37
N PRO A 164 52.21 6.33 37.12
CA PRO A 164 51.92 7.38 36.13
C PRO A 164 52.81 7.32 34.88
N SER A 165 52.35 7.91 33.76
CA SER A 165 53.19 8.82 32.93
C SER A 165 52.46 9.50 31.75
N THR A 166 52.64 10.82 31.65
CA THR A 166 52.85 11.64 30.43
C THR A 166 51.80 11.88 29.33
N SER A 167 51.95 13.09 28.76
CA SER A 167 51.50 13.58 27.44
C SER A 167 50.00 13.70 27.14
N ASN A 168 49.50 14.95 27.22
CA ASN A 168 48.44 15.44 26.35
C ASN A 168 48.91 15.38 24.88
N SER A 169 47.98 15.20 23.93
CA SER A 169 48.21 15.44 22.50
C SER A 169 47.05 16.26 21.91
N ASP A 170 47.37 17.28 21.13
CA ASP A 170 46.38 18.24 20.62
C ASP A 170 45.45 17.64 19.55
N THR A 171 44.23 18.17 19.49
CA THR A 171 43.21 17.74 18.51
C THR A 171 43.50 18.33 17.13
N GLN A 172 44.45 17.75 16.38
CA GLN A 172 44.62 18.10 14.97
C GLN A 172 43.46 17.58 14.12
N VAL A 173 42.81 18.48 13.39
CA VAL A 173 41.79 18.13 12.39
C VAL A 173 42.45 17.39 11.23
N ALA A 174 42.08 16.13 11.04
CA ALA A 174 42.62 15.28 9.99
C ALA A 174 42.36 15.89 8.60
N ARG A 175 43.43 16.12 7.83
CA ARG A 175 43.33 16.55 6.43
C ARG A 175 42.73 15.44 5.57
N GLN A 176 42.00 15.84 4.53
CA GLN A 176 41.37 14.93 3.57
C GLN A 176 42.41 14.01 2.92
N SER A 177 42.19 12.70 3.00
CA SER A 177 42.99 11.72 2.26
C SER A 177 42.60 11.70 0.79
N THR A 178 43.32 12.45 -0.05
CA THR A 178 43.18 12.35 -1.51
C THR A 178 43.78 11.02 -1.98
N LEU A 179 42.93 10.00 -2.13
CA LEU A 179 43.30 8.75 -2.78
C LEU A 179 43.89 9.04 -4.17
N PRO A 180 45.01 8.40 -4.55
CA PRO A 180 45.64 8.64 -5.84
C PRO A 180 44.70 8.19 -6.98
N GLN A 181 44.44 9.10 -7.92
CA GLN A 181 43.63 8.81 -9.10
C GLN A 181 44.31 7.75 -9.97
N ARG A 182 43.90 6.49 -9.80
CA ARG A 182 44.22 5.42 -10.76
C ARG A 182 43.33 5.59 -12.00
N PRO A 183 43.86 5.41 -13.22
CA PRO A 183 43.03 5.46 -14.43
C PRO A 183 41.98 4.35 -14.38
N ILE A 184 40.72 4.71 -14.61
CA ILE A 184 39.57 3.79 -14.57
C ILE A 184 39.69 2.70 -15.65
N VAL A 185 40.37 3.02 -16.76
CA VAL A 185 40.73 2.08 -17.82
C VAL A 185 42.24 1.92 -17.82
N VAL A 186 42.72 0.71 -17.50
CA VAL A 186 44.10 0.30 -17.79
C VAL A 186 44.13 -0.19 -19.24
N PRO A 187 44.97 0.38 -20.14
CA PRO A 187 45.04 -0.09 -21.51
C PRO A 187 45.54 -1.54 -21.58
N ILE A 188 44.98 -2.32 -22.51
CA ILE A 188 45.37 -3.72 -22.73
C ILE A 188 46.78 -3.75 -23.33
N VAL A 189 47.68 -4.47 -22.67
CA VAL A 189 49.06 -4.69 -23.09
C VAL A 189 49.10 -5.94 -23.94
N VAL A 190 49.31 -5.78 -25.24
CA VAL A 190 49.41 -6.89 -26.21
C VAL A 190 50.50 -7.87 -25.78
N GLY A 191 50.19 -9.17 -25.79
CA GLY A 191 51.11 -10.23 -25.36
C GLY A 191 51.09 -10.53 -23.85
N ARG A 192 50.34 -9.76 -23.04
CA ARG A 192 50.08 -10.10 -21.64
C ARG A 192 48.77 -10.89 -21.53
N ILE A 193 48.80 -12.06 -20.93
CA ILE A 193 47.59 -12.82 -20.58
C ILE A 193 46.92 -12.15 -19.37
N TYR A 194 45.66 -11.76 -19.53
CA TYR A 194 44.80 -11.23 -18.47
C TYR A 194 43.89 -12.34 -17.90
N PRO A 195 43.33 -12.18 -16.69
CA PRO A 195 42.41 -13.17 -16.11
C PRO A 195 41.19 -13.46 -17.01
N PHE A 196 40.70 -12.47 -17.75
CA PHE A 196 39.57 -12.62 -18.69
C PHE A 196 39.96 -13.31 -20.02
N ASP A 197 41.25 -13.53 -20.29
CA ASP A 197 41.71 -14.36 -21.41
C ASP A 197 41.76 -15.86 -21.01
N ILE A 198 41.78 -16.14 -19.69
CA ILE A 198 41.82 -17.50 -19.12
C ILE A 198 40.40 -18.00 -18.84
N TYR A 199 39.53 -17.14 -18.32
CA TYR A 199 38.12 -17.46 -18.05
C TYR A 199 37.23 -16.92 -19.17
N GLN A 200 36.55 -17.82 -19.87
CA GLN A 200 35.60 -17.47 -20.93
C GLN A 200 34.52 -16.54 -20.38
N VAL A 201 34.54 -15.27 -20.82
CA VAL A 201 33.61 -14.24 -20.36
C VAL A 201 32.17 -14.66 -20.74
N PRO A 202 31.21 -14.69 -19.79
CA PRO A 202 29.82 -14.97 -20.10
C PRO A 202 29.25 -14.03 -21.17
N GLU A 203 28.36 -14.55 -22.01
CA GLU A 203 27.74 -13.77 -23.09
C GLU A 203 26.97 -12.57 -22.50
N LEU A 204 27.36 -11.36 -22.90
CA LEU A 204 26.87 -10.12 -22.29
C LEU A 204 25.43 -9.84 -22.73
N PHE A 205 24.47 -10.17 -21.87
CA PHE A 205 23.06 -9.88 -22.10
C PHE A 205 22.80 -8.37 -22.26
N SER A 206 21.89 -8.02 -23.18
CA SER A 206 21.78 -6.69 -23.75
C SER A 206 21.55 -5.56 -22.72
N LEU A 207 22.45 -4.58 -22.71
CA LEU A 207 22.35 -3.33 -21.95
C LEU A 207 21.11 -2.53 -22.37
N GLY A 208 19.98 -2.73 -21.68
CA GLY A 208 18.75 -1.96 -21.91
C GLY A 208 17.72 -2.01 -20.78
N LYS A 209 17.50 -3.19 -20.18
CA LYS A 209 16.62 -3.39 -19.01
C LYS A 209 17.18 -4.51 -18.12
N GLY A 210 16.75 -4.57 -16.86
CA GLY A 210 17.00 -5.69 -15.95
C GLY A 210 18.34 -5.66 -15.21
N LEU A 211 19.45 -5.56 -15.95
CA LEU A 211 20.83 -5.50 -15.46
C LEU A 211 21.15 -6.52 -14.35
N ASP A 212 21.25 -7.77 -14.75
CA ASP A 212 22.31 -8.69 -14.30
C ASP A 212 23.19 -9.09 -15.51
N PRO A 213 24.06 -8.18 -15.99
CA PRO A 213 24.79 -8.36 -17.25
C PRO A 213 25.87 -9.47 -17.20
N PHE A 214 26.03 -10.12 -16.04
CA PHE A 214 27.01 -11.16 -15.79
C PHE A 214 26.36 -12.50 -15.38
N GLY A 215 25.03 -12.60 -15.31
CA GLY A 215 24.31 -13.81 -14.88
C GLY A 215 24.59 -14.21 -13.42
N THR A 216 24.90 -13.23 -12.57
CA THR A 216 25.33 -13.42 -11.17
C THR A 216 24.21 -13.61 -10.16
N MET A 217 22.97 -13.28 -10.52
CA MET A 217 21.80 -13.52 -9.67
C MET A 217 21.31 -14.96 -9.82
N TYR A 218 20.82 -15.54 -8.73
CA TYR A 218 20.22 -16.87 -8.76
C TYR A 218 19.00 -16.92 -9.70
N GLN A 219 19.01 -17.87 -10.62
CA GLN A 219 17.92 -18.11 -11.57
C GLN A 219 16.97 -19.19 -11.04
N SER A 220 15.72 -19.18 -11.52
CA SER A 220 14.80 -20.30 -11.35
C SER A 220 15.22 -21.47 -12.24
N ARG A 221 14.83 -22.71 -11.88
CA ARG A 221 15.02 -23.89 -12.73
C ARG A 221 14.05 -23.91 -13.92
N ASP A 222 13.00 -23.10 -13.90
CA ASP A 222 12.05 -22.92 -15.01
C ASP A 222 12.41 -21.69 -15.83
N SER A 223 12.84 -21.90 -17.08
CA SER A 223 13.26 -20.84 -18.00
C SER A 223 12.16 -19.85 -18.41
N ARG A 224 10.90 -20.11 -18.02
CA ARG A 224 9.78 -19.18 -18.21
C ARG A 224 9.72 -18.08 -17.14
N VAL A 225 10.43 -18.23 -16.03
CA VAL A 225 10.46 -17.26 -14.92
C VAL A 225 11.40 -16.11 -15.28
N ASN A 226 10.84 -14.94 -15.59
CA ASN A 226 11.66 -13.76 -15.85
C ASN A 226 12.08 -13.08 -14.53
N VAL A 227 13.20 -13.56 -13.98
CA VAL A 227 13.81 -13.09 -12.72
C VAL A 227 14.04 -11.59 -12.68
N GLU A 228 14.53 -10.97 -13.77
CA GLU A 228 14.77 -9.52 -13.82
C GLU A 228 13.48 -8.69 -13.76
N ARG A 229 12.43 -9.13 -14.46
CA ARG A 229 11.10 -8.49 -14.42
C ARG A 229 10.49 -8.61 -13.04
N LEU A 230 10.66 -9.75 -12.36
CA LEU A 230 10.20 -9.96 -11.00
C LEU A 230 11.02 -9.17 -9.98
N LYS A 231 12.34 -9.01 -10.17
CA LYS A 231 13.20 -8.09 -9.38
C LYS A 231 12.67 -6.67 -9.45
N PHE A 232 12.35 -6.17 -10.64
CA PHE A 232 11.77 -4.84 -10.83
C PHE A 232 10.38 -4.70 -10.17
N LYS A 233 9.49 -5.69 -10.34
CA LYS A 233 8.18 -5.71 -9.66
C LYS A 233 8.31 -5.73 -8.14
N CYS A 234 9.20 -6.57 -7.60
CA CYS A 234 9.46 -6.65 -6.16
C CYS A 234 9.92 -5.31 -5.59
N ALA A 235 10.84 -4.61 -6.28
CA ALA A 235 11.28 -3.28 -5.89
C ALA A 235 10.13 -2.25 -5.94
N GLY A 236 9.29 -2.28 -6.97
CA GLY A 236 8.13 -1.39 -7.10
C GLY A 236 6.99 -1.64 -6.11
N TYR A 237 6.81 -2.88 -5.65
CA TYR A 237 5.78 -3.24 -4.68
C TYR A 237 6.24 -3.12 -3.23
N PHE A 238 7.44 -3.59 -2.90
CA PHE A 238 7.90 -3.77 -1.52
C PHE A 238 9.15 -2.96 -1.15
N GLY A 239 9.78 -2.28 -2.10
CA GLY A 239 11.04 -1.56 -1.87
C GLY A 239 10.94 -0.42 -0.87
N THR A 240 11.58 -0.59 0.30
CA THR A 240 11.80 0.46 1.30
C THR A 240 13.28 0.55 1.67
N ALA A 241 13.68 1.61 2.38
CA ALA A 241 15.07 1.79 2.80
C ALA A 241 15.46 0.76 3.86
N GLY A 242 14.53 0.43 4.76
CA GLY A 242 14.65 -0.65 5.74
C GLY A 242 14.87 -2.01 5.06
N LEU A 243 14.00 -2.40 4.12
CA LEU A 243 14.12 -3.66 3.39
C LEU A 243 15.48 -3.76 2.66
N GLY A 244 15.85 -2.70 1.93
CA GLY A 244 17.09 -2.64 1.17
C GLY A 244 18.36 -2.68 2.05
N ARG A 245 18.30 -2.14 3.26
CA ARG A 245 19.43 -2.10 4.21
C ARG A 245 19.57 -3.37 5.05
N HIS A 246 18.46 -3.96 5.48
CA HIS A 246 18.47 -5.02 6.51
C HIS A 246 18.15 -6.42 5.97
N TRP A 247 17.42 -6.54 4.86
CA TRP A 247 16.86 -7.82 4.40
C TRP A 247 17.43 -8.29 3.06
N ILE A 248 17.49 -7.41 2.05
CA ILE A 248 17.99 -7.74 0.71
C ILE A 248 19.43 -8.30 0.73
N PRO A 249 20.40 -7.74 1.49
CA PRO A 249 21.76 -8.27 1.56
C PRO A 249 21.84 -9.70 2.11
N VAL A 250 20.84 -10.14 2.91
CA VAL A 250 20.77 -11.49 3.44
C VAL A 250 20.08 -12.43 2.46
N CYS A 251 19.02 -11.96 1.78
CA CYS A 251 18.32 -12.74 0.76
C CYS A 251 19.22 -13.11 -0.42
N LEU A 252 20.20 -12.26 -0.75
CA LEU A 252 21.18 -12.48 -1.84
C LEU A 252 22.28 -13.50 -1.49
N ASN A 253 22.36 -13.99 -0.25
CA ASN A 253 23.39 -14.99 0.13
C ASN A 253 22.99 -16.43 -0.21
N TYR A 254 21.71 -16.73 -0.48
CA TYR A 254 21.24 -18.08 -0.78
C TYR A 254 20.19 -18.09 -1.90
N PRO A 255 20.16 -19.11 -2.80
CA PRO A 255 19.23 -19.13 -3.93
C PRO A 255 17.76 -19.04 -3.53
N HIS A 256 17.37 -19.88 -2.59
CA HIS A 256 15.97 -20.04 -2.19
C HIS A 256 15.41 -18.82 -1.46
N THR A 257 16.23 -18.04 -0.72
CA THR A 257 15.79 -16.78 -0.08
C THR A 257 15.60 -15.64 -1.08
N PHE A 258 16.39 -15.61 -2.15
CA PHE A 258 16.18 -14.68 -3.26
C PHE A 258 14.92 -15.08 -4.04
N LEU A 259 14.79 -16.35 -4.42
CA LEU A 259 13.64 -16.86 -5.18
C LEU A 259 12.33 -16.79 -4.37
N SER A 260 12.34 -16.94 -3.04
CA SER A 260 11.15 -16.74 -2.19
C SER A 260 10.72 -15.28 -2.09
N THR A 261 11.68 -14.34 -2.20
CA THR A 261 11.37 -12.91 -2.32
C THR A 261 10.69 -12.62 -3.67
N LEU A 262 11.14 -13.26 -4.76
CA LEU A 262 10.49 -13.13 -6.07
C LEU A 262 9.13 -13.85 -6.15
N TYR A 263 8.97 -14.99 -5.47
CA TYR A 263 7.70 -15.70 -5.32
C TYR A 263 6.63 -14.77 -4.72
N MET A 264 6.95 -14.08 -3.62
CA MET A 264 6.05 -13.10 -2.98
C MET A 264 5.67 -11.95 -3.93
N ALA A 265 6.59 -11.49 -4.79
CA ALA A 265 6.31 -10.46 -5.80
C ALA A 265 5.46 -10.97 -6.98
N SER A 266 5.63 -12.24 -7.38
CA SER A 266 4.82 -12.88 -8.42
C SER A 266 3.38 -13.14 -7.93
N ALA A 267 3.23 -13.64 -6.69
CA ALA A 267 1.93 -13.80 -6.04
C ALA A 267 1.18 -12.46 -5.91
N TYR A 268 1.88 -11.37 -5.59
CA TYR A 268 1.30 -10.02 -5.54
C TYR A 268 0.88 -9.51 -6.93
N ASP A 269 1.71 -9.70 -7.96
CA ASP A 269 1.34 -9.34 -9.34
C ASP A 269 0.10 -10.11 -9.81
N ASP A 270 0.00 -11.41 -9.53
CA ASP A 270 -1.18 -12.20 -9.91
C ASP A 270 -2.49 -11.63 -9.32
N VAL A 271 -2.44 -11.04 -8.13
CA VAL A 271 -3.58 -10.36 -7.51
C VAL A 271 -3.87 -9.02 -8.18
N ILE A 272 -2.86 -8.18 -8.41
CA ILE A 272 -3.04 -6.87 -9.06
C ILE A 272 -3.48 -6.99 -10.52
N GLN A 273 -2.99 -7.99 -11.26
CA GLN A 273 -3.44 -8.32 -12.62
C GLN A 273 -4.81 -9.04 -12.64
N ASN A 274 -5.51 -9.11 -11.50
CA ASN A 274 -6.82 -9.75 -11.36
C ASN A 274 -6.89 -11.22 -11.85
N ARG A 275 -5.79 -11.98 -11.74
CA ARG A 275 -5.76 -13.37 -12.23
C ARG A 275 -6.56 -14.29 -11.32
N LYS A 276 -7.55 -14.99 -11.90
CA LYS A 276 -8.37 -16.01 -11.20
C LYS A 276 -7.58 -17.26 -10.77
N VAL A 277 -6.43 -17.49 -11.39
CA VAL A 277 -5.50 -18.61 -11.14
C VAL A 277 -4.09 -18.02 -11.06
N GLU A 278 -3.21 -18.65 -10.28
CA GLU A 278 -1.79 -18.27 -10.21
C GLU A 278 -1.10 -18.38 -11.57
N SER A 279 -0.09 -17.53 -11.80
CA SER A 279 0.76 -17.62 -12.98
C SER A 279 1.75 -18.78 -12.86
N LEU A 280 2.22 -19.28 -14.01
CA LEU A 280 3.30 -20.26 -14.08
C LEU A 280 4.56 -19.80 -13.34
N GLU A 281 4.80 -18.48 -13.31
CA GLU A 281 5.94 -17.86 -12.61
C GLU A 281 5.81 -18.01 -11.09
N THR A 282 4.62 -17.75 -10.54
CA THR A 282 4.31 -17.96 -9.10
C THR A 282 4.43 -19.44 -8.72
N VAL A 283 3.91 -20.34 -9.55
CA VAL A 283 3.94 -21.79 -9.29
C VAL A 283 5.37 -22.34 -9.36
N ALA A 284 6.15 -21.98 -10.38
CA ALA A 284 7.52 -22.44 -10.54
C ALA A 284 8.43 -21.94 -9.41
N LEU A 285 8.32 -20.67 -9.02
CA LEU A 285 9.10 -20.12 -7.91
C LEU A 285 8.72 -20.76 -6.57
N ARG A 286 7.43 -21.05 -6.31
CA ARG A 286 7.02 -21.81 -5.12
C ARG A 286 7.68 -23.19 -5.10
N GLN A 287 7.67 -23.89 -6.25
CA GLN A 287 8.23 -25.24 -6.37
C GLN A 287 9.76 -25.28 -6.20
N ASP A 288 10.50 -24.31 -6.75
CA ASP A 288 11.95 -24.18 -6.56
C ASP A 288 12.30 -23.95 -5.09
N VAL A 289 11.62 -23.02 -4.43
CA VAL A 289 11.85 -22.69 -3.01
C VAL A 289 11.54 -23.90 -2.12
N ILE A 290 10.41 -24.58 -2.34
CA ILE A 290 10.06 -25.81 -1.61
C ILE A 290 11.11 -26.89 -1.82
N HIS A 291 11.64 -27.06 -3.04
CA HIS A 291 12.68 -28.04 -3.32
C HIS A 291 13.98 -27.75 -2.55
N PHE A 292 14.52 -26.53 -2.65
CA PHE A 292 15.75 -26.15 -1.94
C PHE A 292 15.61 -26.24 -0.42
N VAL A 293 14.46 -25.84 0.15
CA VAL A 293 14.21 -26.01 1.59
C VAL A 293 14.16 -27.50 1.93
N SER A 294 13.48 -28.33 1.11
CA SER A 294 13.40 -29.78 1.33
C SER A 294 14.76 -30.48 1.27
N GLU A 295 15.66 -30.01 0.40
CA GLU A 295 17.04 -30.47 0.30
C GLU A 295 17.81 -30.21 1.61
N HIS A 296 17.80 -28.96 2.10
CA HIS A 296 18.43 -28.61 3.39
C HIS A 296 17.75 -29.25 4.61
N LEU A 297 16.46 -29.60 4.55
CA LEU A 297 15.76 -30.30 5.64
C LEU A 297 16.30 -31.73 5.89
N THR A 298 17.04 -32.31 4.93
CA THR A 298 17.72 -33.60 5.12
C THR A 298 18.98 -33.51 5.99
N ASP A 299 19.61 -32.33 6.05
CA ASP A 299 20.77 -32.05 6.88
C ASP A 299 20.34 -31.60 8.29
N ARG A 300 20.87 -32.28 9.31
CA ARG A 300 20.54 -32.04 10.73
C ARG A 300 20.89 -30.62 11.22
N GLU A 301 21.91 -29.99 10.65
CA GLU A 301 22.38 -28.65 11.00
C GLU A 301 21.65 -27.58 10.17
N GLN A 302 21.51 -27.79 8.85
CA GLN A 302 20.91 -26.80 7.95
C GLN A 302 19.38 -26.68 8.10
N ARG A 303 18.68 -27.74 8.51
CA ARG A 303 17.20 -27.76 8.66
C ARG A 303 16.58 -26.69 9.57
N VAL A 304 17.38 -25.97 10.37
CA VAL A 304 16.94 -24.82 11.19
C VAL A 304 17.78 -23.56 10.96
N ALA A 305 18.53 -23.50 9.86
CA ALA A 305 19.28 -22.32 9.47
C ALA A 305 18.34 -21.14 9.14
N ASP A 306 18.84 -19.92 9.35
CA ASP A 306 18.04 -18.71 9.22
C ASP A 306 17.49 -18.51 7.81
N TYR A 307 18.22 -18.95 6.78
CA TYR A 307 17.80 -18.89 5.39
C TYR A 307 16.56 -19.76 5.11
N ASN A 308 16.49 -20.97 5.66
CA ASN A 308 15.33 -21.85 5.49
C ASN A 308 14.09 -21.28 6.22
N ILE A 309 14.28 -20.77 7.43
CA ILE A 309 13.22 -20.10 8.20
C ILE A 309 12.74 -18.84 7.45
N MET A 310 13.65 -18.05 6.89
CA MET A 310 13.35 -16.84 6.13
C MET A 310 12.57 -17.14 4.84
N ALA A 311 12.97 -18.17 4.09
CA ALA A 311 12.29 -18.57 2.87
C ALA A 311 10.89 -19.15 3.13
N VAL A 312 10.73 -19.99 4.17
CA VAL A 312 9.40 -20.47 4.58
C VAL A 312 8.52 -19.33 5.10
N SER A 313 9.10 -18.31 5.76
CA SER A 313 8.35 -17.10 6.12
C SER A 313 7.84 -16.34 4.90
N GLN A 314 8.61 -16.30 3.80
CA GLN A 314 8.19 -15.67 2.55
C GLN A 314 7.22 -16.55 1.74
N LEU A 315 7.28 -17.88 1.86
CA LEU A 315 6.22 -18.78 1.38
C LEU A 315 4.87 -18.47 2.05
N ILE A 316 4.86 -18.34 3.38
CA ILE A 316 3.67 -17.92 4.16
C ILE A 316 3.11 -16.60 3.64
N LEU A 317 3.95 -15.58 3.41
CA LEU A 317 3.48 -14.28 2.90
C LEU A 317 2.86 -14.39 1.50
N GLY A 318 3.44 -15.16 0.58
CA GLY A 318 2.87 -15.37 -0.76
C GLY A 318 1.57 -16.19 -0.75
N ASP A 319 1.43 -17.16 0.16
CA ASP A 319 0.19 -17.92 0.34
C ASP A 319 -0.90 -17.07 1.01
N VAL A 320 -0.57 -16.16 1.94
CA VAL A 320 -1.50 -15.17 2.52
C VAL A 320 -1.96 -14.16 1.46
N ILE A 321 -1.06 -13.65 0.61
CA ILE A 321 -1.40 -12.82 -0.56
C ILE A 321 -2.37 -13.58 -1.48
N SER A 322 -2.10 -14.86 -1.74
CA SER A 322 -2.89 -15.69 -2.65
C SER A 322 -4.18 -16.26 -2.03
N ARG A 323 -4.32 -16.20 -0.70
CA ARG A 323 -5.35 -16.91 0.10
C ARG A 323 -5.35 -18.42 -0.19
N ALA A 324 -4.16 -19.00 -0.23
CA ALA A 324 -3.88 -20.41 -0.49
C ALA A 324 -3.82 -21.23 0.81
N GLU A 325 -4.96 -21.31 1.52
CA GLU A 325 -5.10 -21.94 2.85
C GLU A 325 -4.43 -23.32 2.95
N ALA A 326 -4.52 -24.14 1.89
CA ALA A 326 -4.03 -25.52 1.86
C ALA A 326 -2.49 -25.66 1.95
N GLY A 327 -1.71 -24.66 1.53
CA GLY A 327 -0.25 -24.62 1.73
C GLY A 327 0.13 -23.94 3.06
N LEU A 328 -0.62 -22.90 3.39
CA LEU A 328 -0.42 -22.02 4.55
C LEU A 328 -0.29 -22.80 5.87
N ASP A 329 -1.24 -23.70 6.18
CA ASP A 329 -1.23 -24.44 7.46
C ASP A 329 0.00 -25.37 7.61
N PHE A 330 0.49 -25.96 6.52
CA PHE A 330 1.74 -26.75 6.54
C PHE A 330 2.97 -25.84 6.75
N HIS A 331 3.03 -24.69 6.09
CA HIS A 331 4.15 -23.76 6.23
C HIS A 331 4.18 -23.11 7.62
N GLN A 332 3.03 -22.72 8.18
CA GLN A 332 2.93 -22.24 9.57
C GLN A 332 3.36 -23.32 10.58
N SER A 333 2.91 -24.56 10.40
CA SER A 333 3.32 -25.69 11.26
C SER A 333 4.82 -25.98 11.16
N GLY A 334 5.36 -25.96 9.94
CA GLY A 334 6.78 -26.21 9.67
C GLY A 334 7.71 -25.14 10.24
N ILE A 335 7.39 -23.85 10.06
CA ILE A 335 8.21 -22.76 10.62
C ILE A 335 8.17 -22.75 12.15
N ALA A 336 7.01 -23.05 12.74
CA ALA A 336 6.87 -23.18 14.19
C ALA A 336 7.71 -24.35 14.75
N ALA A 337 7.77 -25.48 14.04
CA ALA A 337 8.64 -26.59 14.41
C ALA A 337 10.14 -26.23 14.30
N MET A 338 10.56 -25.58 13.20
CA MET A 338 11.95 -25.13 13.02
C MET A 338 12.40 -24.17 14.14
N ILE A 339 11.55 -23.19 14.49
CA ILE A 339 11.84 -22.18 15.52
C ILE A 339 11.93 -22.82 16.92
N ARG A 340 11.01 -23.71 17.28
CA ARG A 340 11.06 -24.47 18.53
C ARG A 340 12.33 -25.32 18.62
N GLN A 341 12.68 -26.03 17.54
CA GLN A 341 13.88 -26.87 17.47
C GLN A 341 15.19 -26.06 17.44
N ARG A 342 15.14 -24.76 17.12
CA ARG A 342 16.25 -23.81 17.25
C ARG A 342 16.36 -23.17 18.65
N GLY A 343 15.41 -23.43 19.55
CA GLY A 343 15.39 -22.88 20.91
C GLY A 343 14.65 -21.55 21.05
N GLY A 344 13.73 -21.24 20.14
CA GLY A 344 12.84 -20.07 20.22
C GLY A 344 13.24 -18.88 19.36
N LEU A 345 12.37 -17.86 19.32
CA LEU A 345 12.50 -16.68 18.45
C LEU A 345 13.77 -15.85 18.77
N ASP A 346 14.19 -15.76 20.02
CA ASP A 346 15.45 -15.11 20.44
C ASP A 346 16.73 -15.84 19.99
N LYS A 347 16.62 -16.99 19.32
CA LYS A 347 17.74 -17.74 18.72
C LYS A 347 17.86 -17.56 17.21
N LEU A 348 16.96 -16.78 16.58
CA LEU A 348 17.05 -16.44 15.16
C LEU A 348 18.06 -15.30 14.94
N GLY A 349 18.74 -15.35 13.80
CA GLY A 349 19.78 -14.42 13.40
C GLY A 349 19.25 -13.11 12.83
N VAL A 350 19.97 -12.57 11.84
CA VAL A 350 19.59 -11.36 11.08
C VAL A 350 19.22 -10.18 12.02
N ASN A 351 20.03 -9.93 13.04
CA ASN A 351 19.83 -8.84 14.02
C ASN A 351 18.45 -8.80 14.69
N ARG A 352 17.76 -9.94 14.81
CA ARG A 352 16.36 -10.11 15.28
C ARG A 352 15.28 -9.70 14.27
N GLU A 353 15.64 -9.19 13.09
CA GLU A 353 14.68 -8.85 12.02
C GLU A 353 13.93 -10.10 11.53
N LEU A 354 14.59 -11.27 11.50
CA LEU A 354 13.92 -12.52 11.14
C LEU A 354 12.85 -12.92 12.18
N ALA A 355 13.12 -12.73 13.47
CA ALA A 355 12.14 -13.00 14.52
C ALA A 355 10.99 -11.99 14.52
N SER A 356 11.27 -10.72 14.22
CA SER A 356 10.25 -9.69 13.93
C SER A 356 9.36 -10.11 12.75
N ALA A 357 9.99 -10.44 11.61
CA ALA A 357 9.31 -10.81 10.37
C ALA A 357 8.37 -12.01 10.51
N VAL A 358 8.85 -13.12 11.09
CA VAL A 358 8.02 -14.32 11.28
C VAL A 358 6.88 -14.05 12.25
N SER A 359 7.12 -13.28 13.33
CA SER A 359 6.10 -13.01 14.34
C SER A 359 4.95 -12.18 13.77
N TRP A 360 5.23 -11.05 13.11
CA TRP A 360 4.14 -10.26 12.52
C TRP A 360 3.44 -11.00 11.39
N ALA A 361 4.16 -11.80 10.58
CA ALA A 361 3.54 -12.57 9.49
C ALA A 361 2.49 -13.57 10.03
N ASN A 362 2.81 -14.27 11.12
CA ASN A 362 1.88 -15.22 11.74
C ASN A 362 0.73 -14.53 12.49
N LEU A 363 0.98 -13.40 13.19
CA LEU A 363 -0.09 -12.62 13.82
C LEU A 363 -1.05 -12.02 12.78
N ALA A 364 -0.53 -11.46 11.69
CA ALA A 364 -1.34 -10.94 10.58
C ALA A 364 -2.14 -12.07 9.91
N THR A 365 -1.56 -13.26 9.76
CA THR A 365 -2.26 -14.45 9.26
C THR A 365 -3.44 -14.84 10.16
N ALA A 366 -3.23 -14.85 11.48
CA ALA A 366 -4.30 -15.14 12.45
C ALA A 366 -5.43 -14.11 12.36
N VAL A 367 -5.11 -12.80 12.37
CA VAL A 367 -6.09 -11.71 12.20
C VAL A 367 -6.88 -11.85 10.88
N LEU A 368 -6.19 -12.07 9.76
CA LEU A 368 -6.82 -12.18 8.43
C LEU A 368 -7.71 -13.43 8.26
N ARG A 369 -7.56 -14.44 9.11
CA ARG A 369 -8.39 -15.65 9.19
C ARG A 369 -9.44 -15.59 10.30
N GLU A 370 -9.47 -14.52 11.10
CA GLU A 370 -10.25 -14.37 12.35
C GLU A 370 -9.99 -15.51 13.36
N GLY A 371 -8.73 -15.97 13.42
CA GLY A 371 -8.28 -17.08 14.26
C GLY A 371 -7.35 -16.65 15.39
N LYS A 372 -7.13 -17.55 16.34
CA LYS A 372 -6.20 -17.35 17.46
C LYS A 372 -4.75 -17.63 17.05
N PRO A 373 -3.78 -16.73 17.33
CA PRO A 373 -2.37 -16.97 17.03
C PRO A 373 -1.68 -17.91 18.02
N ASP A 374 -0.53 -18.45 17.60
CA ASP A 374 0.40 -19.18 18.48
C ASP A 374 1.06 -18.22 19.48
N LEU A 375 1.04 -18.58 20.76
CA LEU A 375 1.47 -17.73 21.87
C LEU A 375 2.93 -17.27 21.74
N MET A 376 3.83 -18.07 21.16
CA MET A 376 5.24 -17.68 21.04
C MET A 376 5.44 -16.38 20.22
N TYR A 377 4.58 -16.12 19.24
CA TYR A 377 4.64 -14.87 18.45
C TYR A 377 4.06 -13.69 19.24
N VAL A 378 3.02 -13.92 20.03
CA VAL A 378 2.41 -12.93 20.93
C VAL A 378 3.42 -12.53 22.02
N GLU A 379 4.01 -13.50 22.71
CA GLU A 379 5.04 -13.32 23.74
C GLU A 379 6.28 -12.62 23.19
N TYR A 380 6.74 -13.00 22.00
CA TYR A 380 7.86 -12.32 21.35
C TYR A 380 7.55 -10.85 21.09
N CYS A 381 6.41 -10.53 20.46
CA CYS A 381 6.02 -9.15 20.19
C CYS A 381 5.85 -8.33 21.50
N LEU A 382 5.28 -8.93 22.56
CA LEU A 382 5.17 -8.31 23.89
C LEU A 382 6.56 -8.02 24.51
N SER A 383 7.53 -8.93 24.34
CA SER A 383 8.92 -8.76 24.82
C SER A 383 9.70 -7.64 24.11
N ARG A 384 9.14 -7.07 23.04
CA ARG A 384 9.77 -6.05 22.19
C ARG A 384 9.10 -4.67 22.27
N LEU A 385 8.15 -4.49 23.18
CA LEU A 385 7.53 -3.20 23.47
C LEU A 385 8.41 -2.39 24.44
N GLY A 386 8.59 -1.09 24.19
CA GLY A 386 9.18 -0.17 25.17
C GLY A 386 10.07 0.97 24.62
N LEU A 387 10.13 1.19 23.30
CA LEU A 387 10.84 2.36 22.77
C LEU A 387 10.05 3.64 23.09
N ARG A 388 10.76 4.67 23.54
CA ARG A 388 10.18 6.00 23.76
C ARG A 388 10.43 6.88 22.53
N HIS A 389 9.45 6.94 21.64
CA HIS A 389 9.44 7.84 20.50
C HIS A 389 9.50 9.31 20.96
N ARG A 390 10.30 10.12 20.29
CA ARG A 390 10.37 11.57 20.48
C ARG A 390 9.13 12.22 19.84
N PRO A 391 8.73 13.45 20.23
CA PRO A 391 7.60 14.16 19.58
C PRO A 391 7.82 14.54 18.11
N ASP A 392 9.08 14.44 17.64
CA ASP A 392 9.49 14.78 16.28
C ASP A 392 9.73 13.54 15.39
N ASP A 393 9.69 12.34 15.97
CA ASP A 393 9.85 11.09 15.22
C ASP A 393 8.61 10.84 14.36
N VAL A 394 8.80 10.64 13.05
CA VAL A 394 7.72 10.23 12.14
C VAL A 394 7.41 8.76 12.40
N ILE A 395 6.16 8.47 12.79
CA ILE A 395 5.73 7.11 13.14
C ILE A 395 4.44 6.73 12.40
N PRO A 396 4.24 5.43 12.09
CA PRO A 396 3.06 4.96 11.36
C PRO A 396 1.85 4.84 12.29
N GLU A 397 1.30 5.99 12.66
CA GLU A 397 0.11 6.13 13.49
C GLU A 397 -1.13 5.47 12.87
N SER A 398 -1.98 4.91 13.73
CA SER A 398 -3.27 4.31 13.37
C SER A 398 -4.20 4.24 14.58
N PRO A 399 -5.49 3.89 14.43
CA PRO A 399 -6.36 3.59 15.57
C PRO A 399 -5.82 2.50 16.50
N LEU A 400 -5.00 1.58 15.97
CA LEU A 400 -4.36 0.48 16.70
C LEU A 400 -3.02 0.88 17.36
N TYR A 401 -2.40 1.99 16.93
CA TYR A 401 -1.09 2.43 17.44
C TYR A 401 -0.95 3.96 17.47
N GLN A 402 -0.90 4.52 18.67
CA GLN A 402 -0.78 5.96 18.92
C GLN A 402 0.06 6.21 20.20
N PRO A 403 1.40 6.04 20.16
CA PRO A 403 2.24 6.02 21.36
C PRO A 403 2.35 7.37 22.09
N HIS A 404 2.08 8.49 21.42
CA HIS A 404 2.10 9.83 22.02
C HIS A 404 0.77 10.25 22.68
N GLY A 405 -0.28 9.41 22.65
CA GLY A 405 -1.61 9.74 23.18
C GLY A 405 -2.42 10.77 22.36
N ARG A 406 -1.88 11.19 21.22
CA ARG A 406 -2.56 11.89 20.10
C ARG A 406 -1.85 11.57 18.78
N TYR A 407 -2.44 11.95 17.66
CA TYR A 407 -1.90 11.70 16.32
C TYR A 407 -0.88 12.77 15.86
N VAL A 408 0.32 12.77 16.42
CA VAL A 408 1.36 13.80 16.14
C VAL A 408 1.85 13.76 14.69
N THR A 409 1.88 12.60 14.06
CA THR A 409 2.30 12.40 12.66
C THR A 409 1.15 12.69 11.70
N LEU A 410 -0.08 12.22 11.99
CA LEU A 410 -1.22 12.50 11.11
C LEU A 410 -1.66 13.98 11.18
N GLU A 411 -1.51 14.66 12.32
CA GLU A 411 -1.71 16.12 12.46
C GLU A 411 -0.79 16.93 11.51
N LYS A 412 0.41 16.42 11.23
CA LYS A 412 1.40 17.06 10.34
C LYS A 412 1.20 16.68 8.86
N SER A 413 0.46 15.62 8.55
CA SER A 413 0.41 15.04 7.19
C SER A 413 -0.68 15.64 6.32
N ILE A 414 -0.28 16.31 5.24
CA ILE A 414 -1.18 16.85 4.19
C ILE A 414 -2.04 15.78 3.49
N LYS A 415 -1.77 14.49 3.73
CA LYS A 415 -2.52 13.36 3.18
C LYS A 415 -3.78 13.04 4.00
N CYS A 416 -3.82 13.45 5.27
CA CYS A 416 -4.93 13.24 6.20
C CYS A 416 -5.83 14.49 6.25
N SER A 417 -7.13 14.35 5.99
CA SER A 417 -8.07 15.46 6.20
C SER A 417 -8.48 15.55 7.67
N SER A 418 -8.89 16.73 8.13
CA SER A 418 -9.41 16.90 9.50
C SER A 418 -10.63 16.01 9.79
N SER A 419 -11.50 15.79 8.79
CA SER A 419 -12.58 14.81 8.85
C SER A 419 -12.08 13.38 9.06
N ALA A 420 -11.01 12.98 8.37
CA ALA A 420 -10.37 11.68 8.54
C ALA A 420 -9.71 11.54 9.92
N GLN A 421 -8.92 12.52 10.36
CA GLN A 421 -8.30 12.51 11.68
C GLN A 421 -9.34 12.37 12.81
N LYS A 422 -10.43 13.15 12.74
CA LYS A 422 -11.53 13.08 13.72
C LYS A 422 -12.19 11.70 13.72
N LEU A 423 -12.40 11.11 12.54
CA LEU A 423 -12.97 9.76 12.41
C LEU A 423 -12.03 8.67 12.93
N LEU A 424 -10.71 8.82 12.76
CA LEU A 424 -9.70 7.91 13.31
C LEU A 424 -9.67 7.95 14.84
N GLU A 425 -9.87 9.13 15.46
CA GLU A 425 -9.97 9.27 16.91
C GLU A 425 -11.31 8.74 17.45
N ASP A 426 -12.40 8.86 16.68
CA ASP A 426 -13.70 8.27 16.99
C ASP A 426 -13.66 6.73 17.04
N ILE A 427 -13.14 6.08 15.98
CA ILE A 427 -13.05 4.61 15.94
C ILE A 427 -12.03 4.09 16.98
N ARG A 428 -10.93 4.81 17.21
CA ARG A 428 -9.99 4.51 18.30
C ARG A 428 -10.67 4.53 19.66
N THR A 429 -11.36 5.62 20.00
CA THR A 429 -11.99 5.76 21.33
C THR A 429 -13.12 4.73 21.54
N MET A 430 -13.81 4.33 20.46
CA MET A 430 -14.77 3.24 20.47
C MET A 430 -14.10 1.88 20.74
N MET A 431 -12.97 1.61 20.09
CA MET A 431 -12.20 0.37 20.24
C MET A 431 -11.53 0.24 21.61
N GLU A 432 -11.03 1.34 22.18
CA GLU A 432 -10.55 1.37 23.57
C GLU A 432 -11.70 1.06 24.54
N ALA A 433 -12.85 1.73 24.39
CA ALA A 433 -14.04 1.44 25.20
C ALA A 433 -14.57 0.00 25.06
N PHE A 434 -14.41 -0.61 23.88
CA PHE A 434 -14.79 -2.01 23.62
C PHE A 434 -13.86 -3.00 24.32
N LEU A 435 -12.54 -2.77 24.29
CA LEU A 435 -11.55 -3.64 24.93
C LEU A 435 -11.57 -3.49 26.46
N ASP A 436 -11.68 -2.26 26.99
CA ASP A 436 -11.81 -1.99 28.42
C ASP A 436 -13.03 -2.71 29.03
N ALA A 437 -14.10 -2.84 28.23
CA ALA A 437 -15.35 -3.51 28.58
C ALA A 437 -15.29 -5.04 28.62
N GLN A 438 -14.24 -5.66 28.08
CA GLN A 438 -13.99 -7.11 28.22
C GLN A 438 -13.08 -7.41 29.41
N GLY A 439 -12.07 -6.57 29.65
CA GLY A 439 -11.16 -6.72 30.80
C GLY A 439 -11.79 -6.35 32.16
N SER A 440 -12.84 -5.52 32.16
CA SER A 440 -13.45 -5.00 33.39
C SER A 440 -14.72 -5.77 33.78
N SER A 441 -14.66 -6.57 34.86
CA SER A 441 -15.85 -7.15 35.52
C SER A 441 -16.82 -6.08 36.08
N ARG A 442 -16.40 -4.81 36.17
CA ARG A 442 -17.27 -3.67 36.48
C ARG A 442 -17.95 -3.16 35.23
N GLN A 443 -19.29 -3.12 35.29
CA GLN A 443 -20.24 -2.49 34.35
C GLN A 443 -19.58 -1.70 33.21
N SER A 444 -19.45 -2.36 32.05
CA SER A 444 -19.27 -1.66 30.77
C SER A 444 -20.35 -0.59 30.61
N ASN A 445 -20.00 0.52 29.96
CA ASN A 445 -20.94 1.57 29.61
C ASN A 445 -21.32 1.47 28.12
N PRO A 446 -22.34 0.65 27.74
CA PRO A 446 -22.70 0.43 26.34
C PRO A 446 -23.10 1.74 25.64
N SER A 447 -23.69 2.69 26.35
CA SER A 447 -24.05 4.01 25.81
C SER A 447 -22.84 4.80 25.26
N LYS A 448 -21.62 4.52 25.73
CA LYS A 448 -20.40 5.05 25.10
C LYS A 448 -20.22 4.44 23.71
N ILE A 449 -20.23 3.12 23.59
CA ILE A 449 -20.03 2.39 22.33
C ILE A 449 -21.12 2.74 21.31
N GLU A 450 -22.39 2.78 21.73
CA GLU A 450 -23.55 3.22 20.93
C GLU A 450 -23.39 4.65 20.40
N LYS A 451 -22.91 5.58 21.24
CA LYS A 451 -22.68 6.99 20.88
C LYS A 451 -21.58 7.14 19.82
N TYR A 452 -20.50 6.38 19.93
CA TYR A 452 -19.45 6.38 18.91
C TYR A 452 -19.90 5.68 17.61
N HIS A 453 -20.59 4.53 17.69
CA HIS A 453 -21.18 3.86 16.51
C HIS A 453 -22.13 4.78 15.73
N SER A 454 -23.01 5.48 16.45
CA SER A 454 -23.94 6.46 15.89
C SER A 454 -23.19 7.59 15.19
N ARG A 455 -22.15 8.13 15.83
CA ARG A 455 -21.34 9.22 15.26
C ARG A 455 -20.56 8.77 14.02
N ILE A 456 -19.94 7.59 14.06
CA ILE A 456 -19.22 6.98 12.93
C ILE A 456 -20.15 6.76 11.73
N ASN A 457 -21.40 6.35 11.97
CA ASN A 457 -22.41 6.21 10.91
C ASN A 457 -23.05 7.52 10.43
N GLN A 458 -22.78 8.66 11.09
CA GLN A 458 -23.16 10.01 10.63
C GLN A 458 -22.09 10.65 9.72
N TYR A 459 -20.89 10.08 9.60
CA TYR A 459 -19.90 10.55 8.64
C TYR A 459 -20.39 10.30 7.21
N ALA A 460 -20.70 11.40 6.52
CA ALA A 460 -21.08 11.40 5.12
C ALA A 460 -19.94 10.88 4.23
N SER A 461 -20.31 10.25 3.11
CA SER A 461 -19.41 10.09 1.97
C SER A 461 -19.03 11.49 1.49
N ASP A 462 -17.74 11.76 1.30
CA ASP A 462 -17.32 13.03 0.73
C ASP A 462 -17.52 12.95 -0.79
N SER A 463 -18.43 13.77 -1.33
CA SER A 463 -18.72 13.79 -2.77
C SER A 463 -17.70 14.61 -3.57
N SER A 464 -16.71 15.24 -2.91
CA SER A 464 -15.59 15.86 -3.60
C SER A 464 -14.52 14.81 -3.93
N GLY A 465 -14.24 14.64 -5.22
CA GLY A 465 -13.39 13.56 -5.76
C GLY A 465 -11.91 13.57 -5.38
N ASN A 466 -11.51 14.32 -4.35
CA ASN A 466 -10.13 14.38 -3.82
C ASN A 466 -9.92 13.53 -2.57
N HIS A 467 -10.97 12.87 -2.05
CA HIS A 467 -10.99 12.30 -0.70
C HIS A 467 -11.22 10.78 -0.62
N SER A 468 -10.82 10.04 -1.65
CA SER A 468 -10.80 8.56 -1.70
C SER A 468 -10.07 7.90 -0.51
N ARG A 469 -9.02 8.52 0.06
CA ARG A 469 -8.40 8.06 1.32
C ARG A 469 -9.34 8.12 2.52
N TYR A 470 -10.10 9.21 2.64
CA TYR A 470 -11.10 9.36 3.70
C TYR A 470 -12.25 8.36 3.49
N GLU A 471 -12.66 8.10 2.25
CA GLU A 471 -13.68 7.10 1.96
C GLU A 471 -13.23 5.67 2.36
N ALA A 472 -11.98 5.30 2.05
CA ALA A 472 -11.41 4.03 2.52
C ALA A 472 -11.38 3.91 4.05
N ILE A 473 -11.05 5.00 4.77
CA ILE A 473 -11.13 5.09 6.24
C ILE A 473 -12.59 4.96 6.71
N ARG A 474 -13.54 5.59 6.02
CA ARG A 474 -14.97 5.64 6.37
C ARG A 474 -15.67 4.30 6.24
N LEU A 475 -15.42 3.57 5.15
CA LEU A 475 -15.94 2.22 4.95
C LEU A 475 -15.37 1.26 6.02
N THR A 476 -14.06 1.33 6.26
CA THR A 476 -13.35 0.52 7.28
C THR A 476 -13.90 0.79 8.69
N ALA A 477 -13.98 2.07 9.09
CA ALA A 477 -14.47 2.45 10.41
C ALA A 477 -15.91 1.99 10.65
N ARG A 478 -16.78 2.03 9.63
CA ARG A 478 -18.17 1.56 9.74
C ARG A 478 -18.27 0.04 9.91
N VAL A 479 -17.45 -0.75 9.21
CA VAL A 479 -17.42 -2.21 9.38
C VAL A 479 -16.87 -2.59 10.76
N GLN A 480 -15.76 -1.98 11.21
CA GLN A 480 -15.22 -2.26 12.55
C GLN A 480 -16.16 -1.78 13.67
N ALA A 481 -16.80 -0.62 13.53
CA ALA A 481 -17.80 -0.14 14.48
C ALA A 481 -19.01 -1.09 14.54
N GLN A 482 -19.47 -1.63 13.40
CA GLN A 482 -20.58 -2.59 13.39
C GLN A 482 -20.20 -3.89 14.10
N ALA A 483 -18.97 -4.39 13.93
CA ALA A 483 -18.48 -5.56 14.66
C ALA A 483 -18.47 -5.34 16.19
N MET A 484 -17.97 -4.19 16.64
CA MET A 484 -17.84 -3.87 18.07
C MET A 484 -19.16 -3.57 18.78
N ILE A 485 -20.17 -3.01 18.10
CA ILE A 485 -21.50 -2.82 18.70
C ILE A 485 -22.28 -4.14 18.77
N ASP A 486 -22.20 -4.96 17.72
CA ASP A 486 -22.95 -6.23 17.61
C ASP A 486 -22.28 -7.40 18.35
N ARG A 487 -20.99 -7.23 18.73
CA ARG A 487 -20.12 -8.30 19.26
C ARG A 487 -20.04 -9.52 18.34
N VAL A 488 -19.74 -9.29 17.05
CA VAL A 488 -19.59 -10.34 16.04
C VAL A 488 -18.28 -10.21 15.25
N PRO A 489 -17.76 -11.31 14.67
CA PRO A 489 -16.59 -11.27 13.79
C PRO A 489 -16.75 -10.25 12.64
N LEU A 490 -15.64 -9.67 12.22
CA LEU A 490 -15.57 -8.65 11.16
C LEU A 490 -16.21 -9.12 9.85
N SER A 491 -16.10 -10.41 9.53
CA SER A 491 -16.70 -11.01 8.34
C SER A 491 -18.21 -11.21 8.43
N GLU A 492 -18.80 -11.22 9.63
CA GLU A 492 -20.25 -11.15 9.79
C GLU A 492 -20.72 -9.69 9.77
N ALA A 493 -19.98 -8.80 10.45
CA ALA A 493 -20.28 -7.37 10.50
C ALA A 493 -20.38 -6.73 9.11
N LEU A 494 -19.51 -7.11 8.17
CA LEU A 494 -19.57 -6.69 6.77
C LEU A 494 -20.95 -6.93 6.14
N ASN A 495 -21.46 -8.17 6.23
CA ASN A 495 -22.75 -8.57 5.68
C ASN A 495 -23.91 -7.78 6.33
N ARG A 496 -23.79 -7.46 7.62
CA ARG A 496 -24.75 -6.63 8.36
C ARG A 496 -24.76 -5.18 7.87
N VAL A 497 -23.60 -4.57 7.58
CA VAL A 497 -23.53 -3.22 7.00
C VAL A 497 -24.13 -3.19 5.59
N GLU A 498 -23.78 -4.15 4.72
CA GLU A 498 -24.33 -4.22 3.35
C GLU A 498 -25.86 -4.40 3.35
N SER A 499 -26.38 -5.25 4.25
CA SER A 499 -27.82 -5.44 4.47
C SER A 499 -28.52 -4.19 4.99
N SER A 500 -27.89 -3.45 5.91
CA SER A 500 -28.40 -2.18 6.44
C SER A 500 -28.48 -1.11 5.33
N GLU A 501 -27.45 -1.03 4.49
CA GLU A 501 -27.46 -0.14 3.33
C GLU A 501 -28.50 -0.55 2.28
N LEU A 502 -28.78 -1.85 2.08
CA LEU A 502 -29.81 -2.30 1.15
C LEU A 502 -31.20 -1.81 1.59
N ARG A 503 -31.52 -1.95 2.89
CA ARG A 503 -32.76 -1.41 3.47
C ARG A 503 -32.87 0.10 3.30
N ARG A 504 -31.80 0.86 3.57
CA ARG A 504 -31.77 2.33 3.38
C ARG A 504 -32.08 2.72 1.93
N ALA A 505 -31.47 2.05 0.95
CA ALA A 505 -31.66 2.34 -0.47
C ALA A 505 -33.10 2.05 -0.95
N MET A 506 -33.74 1.00 -0.43
CA MET A 506 -35.15 0.71 -0.72
C MET A 506 -36.06 1.87 -0.25
N TYR A 507 -35.92 2.31 1.00
CA TYR A 507 -36.74 3.41 1.54
C TYR A 507 -36.54 4.74 0.82
N THR A 508 -35.30 5.13 0.47
CA THR A 508 -35.08 6.39 -0.27
C THR A 508 -35.66 6.35 -1.67
N SER A 509 -35.56 5.22 -2.38
CA SER A 509 -36.15 5.06 -3.72
C SER A 509 -37.68 5.15 -3.72
N SER A 510 -38.35 4.67 -2.66
CA SER A 510 -39.82 4.69 -2.55
C SER A 510 -40.39 6.08 -2.35
N ILE A 511 -39.68 6.98 -1.64
CA ILE A 511 -40.15 8.35 -1.36
C ILE A 511 -40.01 9.23 -2.61
N ALA A 512 -38.92 9.08 -3.37
CA ALA A 512 -38.67 9.82 -4.60
C ALA A 512 -39.67 9.53 -5.73
N SER A 513 -40.52 8.51 -5.59
CA SER A 513 -41.51 8.09 -6.60
C SER A 513 -42.94 8.58 -6.34
N GLN A 514 -43.20 9.32 -5.27
CA GLN A 514 -44.57 9.72 -4.87
C GLN A 514 -44.99 11.15 -5.26
N SER A 515 -44.16 11.90 -5.98
CA SER A 515 -44.28 13.37 -6.09
C SER A 515 -44.79 13.91 -7.43
N ASN A 516 -45.73 13.24 -8.12
CA ASN A 516 -46.29 13.76 -9.39
C ASN A 516 -47.79 13.54 -9.66
N ASP A 517 -48.48 12.61 -8.99
CA ASP A 517 -49.94 12.40 -9.17
C ASP A 517 -50.79 13.39 -8.35
N SER A 518 -50.51 14.68 -8.50
CA SER A 518 -51.30 15.77 -7.94
C SER A 518 -52.57 15.99 -8.78
N ILE A 519 -53.64 15.28 -8.44
CA ILE A 519 -54.97 15.44 -9.05
C ILE A 519 -55.43 16.91 -8.87
N PRO A 520 -55.91 17.59 -9.93
CA PRO A 520 -56.40 18.97 -9.82
C PRO A 520 -57.74 19.00 -9.07
N SER A 521 -57.70 19.46 -7.81
CA SER A 521 -58.90 19.66 -6.99
C SER A 521 -59.61 20.95 -7.39
N THR A 522 -60.69 20.84 -8.17
CA THR A 522 -61.59 21.97 -8.47
C THR A 522 -62.44 22.33 -7.25
N LEU A 523 -62.17 23.48 -6.63
CA LEU A 523 -63.13 24.15 -5.76
C LEU A 523 -62.94 25.67 -5.84
N ASP A 524 -64.06 26.37 -6.02
CA ASP A 524 -64.13 27.77 -6.44
C ASP A 524 -64.51 28.68 -5.26
N ILE A 525 -63.65 29.66 -4.95
CA ILE A 525 -63.96 30.76 -4.02
C ILE A 525 -63.40 32.05 -4.61
N GLN A 526 -64.31 32.95 -4.97
CA GLN A 526 -64.02 34.26 -5.56
C GLN A 526 -63.59 35.27 -4.49
N HIS A 527 -62.49 36.00 -4.70
CA HIS A 527 -62.33 37.35 -4.15
C HIS A 527 -61.46 38.26 -5.03
N ILE A 528 -62.15 39.05 -5.86
CA ILE A 528 -62.03 40.51 -6.06
C ILE A 528 -60.61 41.13 -6.11
N THR A 529 -60.35 41.75 -7.27
CA THR A 529 -59.32 42.71 -7.73
C THR A 529 -59.13 43.97 -6.84
N PRO A 530 -58.18 44.94 -7.07
CA PRO A 530 -57.50 45.28 -8.36
C PRO A 530 -56.01 45.73 -8.32
N ALA A 531 -55.46 46.00 -9.54
CA ALA A 531 -54.42 47.01 -9.87
C ALA A 531 -52.98 46.85 -9.30
N THR A 532 -51.87 47.24 -9.95
CA THR A 532 -51.47 47.68 -11.33
C THR A 532 -49.91 47.62 -11.38
N ASP A 533 -49.14 47.74 -12.48
CA ASP A 533 -49.37 47.99 -13.92
C ASP A 533 -48.22 47.41 -14.80
N CYS A 534 -48.28 47.61 -16.13
CA CYS A 534 -47.24 47.35 -17.16
C CYS A 534 -46.90 45.85 -17.41
N SER A 535 -46.93 45.29 -18.63
CA SER A 535 -46.43 45.71 -19.97
C SER A 535 -44.88 45.69 -20.05
N GLU A 536 -44.22 45.17 -21.09
CA GLU A 536 -44.62 44.93 -22.49
C GLU A 536 -44.34 43.51 -23.03
N SER A 537 -44.84 43.22 -24.24
CA SER A 537 -44.67 41.94 -24.97
C SER A 537 -43.50 41.95 -25.97
N SER A 538 -43.01 40.78 -26.38
CA SER A 538 -42.56 40.56 -27.77
C SER A 538 -42.70 39.10 -28.19
N THR A 539 -42.97 38.86 -29.48
CA THR A 539 -43.23 37.54 -30.08
C THR A 539 -42.16 37.20 -31.14
N PHE A 540 -42.27 36.05 -31.82
CA PHE A 540 -41.42 35.43 -32.85
C PHE A 540 -40.37 34.41 -32.33
N GLY A 541 -40.11 33.30 -33.05
CA GLY A 541 -40.89 32.78 -34.18
C GLY A 541 -40.21 31.74 -35.09
N SER A 542 -40.67 30.48 -34.99
CA SER A 542 -40.68 29.44 -36.05
C SER A 542 -39.38 28.87 -36.64
N TYR A 543 -39.57 27.72 -37.31
CA TYR A 543 -38.65 26.90 -38.12
C TYR A 543 -37.63 26.06 -37.30
N SER A 544 -37.51 24.73 -37.43
CA SER A 544 -37.82 23.68 -38.43
C SER A 544 -36.58 23.14 -39.16
N ASP A 545 -36.76 21.96 -39.76
CA ASP A 545 -35.79 21.10 -40.47
C ASP A 545 -34.88 20.28 -39.53
N VAL A 546 -34.94 18.93 -39.45
CA VAL A 546 -35.17 17.88 -40.46
C VAL A 546 -34.05 17.78 -41.50
N ASN A 547 -33.18 16.80 -41.35
CA ASN A 547 -32.52 16.17 -42.49
C ASN A 547 -32.23 14.68 -42.22
N SER A 548 -32.33 13.85 -43.25
CA SER A 548 -32.12 12.41 -43.19
C SER A 548 -31.69 11.85 -44.54
N GLN A 549 -30.48 11.30 -44.62
CA GLN A 549 -30.00 10.45 -45.72
C GLN A 549 -29.38 9.19 -45.07
N GLN A 550 -29.73 7.95 -45.41
CA GLN A 550 -29.86 7.24 -46.71
C GLN A 550 -28.54 6.82 -47.38
N GLN A 551 -28.24 5.53 -47.20
CA GLN A 551 -27.85 4.54 -48.21
C GLN A 551 -26.67 4.79 -49.17
N SER A 552 -25.60 4.03 -48.94
CA SER A 552 -24.93 3.10 -49.89
C SER A 552 -23.94 2.24 -49.10
N GLY A 553 -23.39 1.11 -49.56
CA GLY A 553 -23.63 0.29 -50.76
C GLY A 553 -22.62 -0.87 -50.81
N PHE A 554 -23.08 -2.11 -51.02
CA PHE A 554 -22.24 -3.30 -51.29
C PHE A 554 -21.54 -3.19 -52.68
N PRO A 555 -20.55 -4.03 -53.10
CA PRO A 555 -20.43 -5.46 -52.78
C PRO A 555 -19.04 -6.18 -52.81
N PHE A 556 -19.08 -7.49 -52.49
CA PHE A 556 -18.11 -8.57 -52.81
C PHE A 556 -16.69 -8.50 -52.18
N GLY A 557 -15.94 -9.62 -52.07
CA GLY A 557 -16.18 -10.96 -52.65
C GLY A 557 -15.77 -12.16 -51.78
N HIS A 558 -15.94 -13.35 -52.35
CA HIS A 558 -15.92 -14.64 -51.65
C HIS A 558 -14.52 -15.27 -51.53
N ARG A 559 -14.32 -16.07 -50.48
CA ARG A 559 -13.89 -17.48 -50.69
C ARG A 559 -14.53 -18.40 -49.64
N ALA A 560 -14.64 -19.68 -49.97
CA ALA A 560 -15.46 -20.67 -49.26
C ALA A 560 -14.64 -21.90 -48.86
N SER A 561 -15.36 -22.94 -48.39
CA SER A 561 -14.94 -24.33 -48.18
C SER A 561 -14.24 -24.67 -46.86
N SER A 562 -14.39 -25.88 -46.31
CA SER A 562 -15.53 -26.84 -46.34
C SER A 562 -15.25 -28.03 -45.40
N SER A 563 -16.26 -28.49 -44.66
CA SER A 563 -16.50 -29.91 -44.34
C SER A 563 -17.71 -30.05 -43.40
N SER A 564 -18.37 -31.21 -43.43
CA SER A 564 -19.63 -31.42 -42.72
C SER A 564 -19.83 -32.88 -42.31
N THR A 565 -20.45 -33.10 -41.14
CA THR A 565 -21.27 -34.28 -40.81
C THR A 565 -22.23 -33.85 -39.68
N ARG A 566 -23.57 -33.98 -39.75
CA ARG A 566 -24.42 -35.21 -39.81
C ARG A 566 -24.07 -36.20 -38.68
N SER A 567 -25.02 -36.76 -37.92
CA SER A 567 -26.51 -36.66 -37.89
C SER A 567 -27.00 -37.19 -36.51
N GLN A 568 -28.28 -37.28 -36.10
CA GLN A 568 -29.59 -37.28 -36.77
C GLN A 568 -30.64 -36.38 -36.04
N ARG A 569 -31.94 -36.72 -36.15
CA ARG A 569 -33.15 -36.18 -35.49
C ARG A 569 -34.15 -37.35 -35.43
N PRO A 570 -35.07 -37.45 -34.45
CA PRO A 570 -36.46 -36.95 -34.65
C PRO A 570 -37.06 -36.32 -33.38
N SER A 571 -38.08 -35.42 -33.33
CA SER A 571 -39.14 -34.88 -34.23
C SER A 571 -40.48 -35.63 -34.31
N ILE A 572 -41.58 -34.85 -34.49
CA ILE A 572 -43.03 -35.24 -34.50
C ILE A 572 -43.60 -35.34 -33.06
N TRP A 573 -44.75 -34.77 -32.63
CA TRP A 573 -45.74 -33.77 -33.14
C TRP A 573 -46.71 -33.37 -31.97
N SER A 574 -47.73 -32.49 -32.02
CA SER A 574 -48.30 -31.48 -32.98
C SER A 574 -49.40 -30.60 -32.30
N LEU A 575 -49.95 -29.61 -33.04
CA LEU A 575 -51.32 -29.03 -32.95
C LEU A 575 -51.74 -28.06 -31.81
N GLN A 576 -51.83 -26.78 -32.20
CA GLN A 576 -52.96 -25.83 -32.05
C GLN A 576 -53.77 -25.69 -30.74
N SER A 577 -53.84 -24.44 -30.24
CA SER A 577 -55.08 -23.77 -29.83
C SER A 577 -54.94 -22.25 -29.90
N SER A 578 -56.05 -21.52 -30.08
CA SER A 578 -56.07 -20.07 -30.36
C SER A 578 -56.67 -19.27 -29.21
N SER A 579 -56.04 -18.18 -28.76
CA SER A 579 -56.70 -17.17 -27.91
C SER A 579 -55.99 -15.81 -27.90
N SER A 580 -56.78 -14.75 -28.08
CA SER A 580 -56.66 -13.43 -27.44
C SER A 580 -55.32 -12.66 -27.52
N TYR A 581 -55.30 -11.62 -28.35
CA TYR A 581 -54.32 -10.53 -28.27
C TYR A 581 -54.56 -9.67 -27.01
N THR A 582 -53.82 -9.93 -25.93
CA THR A 582 -53.51 -8.91 -24.92
C THR A 582 -52.06 -8.47 -25.12
N SER A 583 -51.85 -7.22 -25.55
CA SER A 583 -50.50 -6.67 -25.72
C SER A 583 -49.72 -6.79 -24.40
N PRO A 584 -48.57 -7.50 -24.37
CA PRO A 584 -47.73 -7.46 -23.19
C PRO A 584 -47.24 -6.02 -23.03
N ARG A 585 -47.68 -5.33 -21.97
CA ARG A 585 -46.99 -4.13 -21.50
C ARG A 585 -45.51 -4.52 -21.42
N ARG A 586 -44.63 -3.80 -22.11
CA ARG A 586 -43.21 -3.86 -21.79
C ARG A 586 -43.08 -3.34 -20.36
N TRP A 587 -42.96 -4.26 -19.40
CA TRP A 587 -42.36 -3.94 -18.12
C TRP A 587 -40.92 -3.59 -18.47
N SER A 588 -40.65 -2.29 -18.65
CA SER A 588 -39.28 -1.79 -18.79
C SER A 588 -38.54 -2.24 -17.55
N THR A 589 -37.68 -3.25 -17.70
CA THR A 589 -36.82 -3.75 -16.63
C THR A 589 -35.97 -2.58 -16.20
N ALA A 590 -36.34 -1.95 -15.07
CA ALA A 590 -35.66 -0.78 -14.55
C ALA A 590 -34.17 -1.11 -14.47
N PRO A 591 -33.27 -0.23 -14.93
CA PRO A 591 -31.85 -0.53 -15.00
C PRO A 591 -31.38 -0.89 -13.59
N THR A 592 -31.06 -2.17 -13.39
CA THR A 592 -30.59 -2.70 -12.11
C THR A 592 -29.25 -2.06 -11.82
N SER A 593 -29.27 -0.95 -11.08
CA SER A 593 -28.08 -0.16 -10.82
C SER A 593 -27.05 -1.05 -10.15
N ASN A 594 -25.93 -1.27 -10.84
CA ASN A 594 -25.07 -2.40 -10.55
C ASN A 594 -24.31 -2.15 -9.25
N ARG A 595 -24.92 -2.60 -8.14
CA ARG A 595 -24.61 -2.11 -6.80
C ARG A 595 -23.28 -2.69 -6.32
N ARG A 596 -22.25 -1.85 -6.32
CA ARG A 596 -20.92 -2.20 -5.81
C ARG A 596 -21.03 -2.58 -4.32
N SER A 597 -20.51 -3.76 -3.97
CA SER A 597 -20.31 -4.18 -2.58
C SER A 597 -19.41 -3.18 -1.83
N ILE A 598 -19.44 -3.17 -0.50
CA ILE A 598 -18.54 -2.35 0.32
C ILE A 598 -17.08 -2.72 0.05
N LEU A 599 -16.80 -4.00 -0.24
CA LEU A 599 -15.47 -4.45 -0.66
C LEU A 599 -15.03 -3.84 -2.00
N GLN A 600 -15.94 -3.72 -2.97
CA GLN A 600 -15.63 -3.09 -4.26
C GLN A 600 -15.49 -1.56 -4.11
N GLN A 601 -16.39 -0.90 -3.38
CA GLN A 601 -16.28 0.54 -3.09
C GLN A 601 -14.96 0.88 -2.39
N LEU A 602 -14.52 0.05 -1.43
CA LEU A 602 -13.23 0.18 -0.77
C LEU A 602 -12.06 -0.04 -1.74
N ARG A 603 -12.15 -1.05 -2.61
CA ARG A 603 -11.13 -1.28 -3.65
C ARG A 603 -10.99 -0.06 -4.55
N ASP A 604 -12.11 0.45 -5.07
CA ASP A 604 -12.15 1.61 -5.95
C ASP A 604 -11.46 2.81 -5.26
N ALA A 605 -11.87 3.11 -4.01
CA ALA A 605 -11.27 4.18 -3.21
C ALA A 605 -9.77 3.97 -2.90
N LEU A 606 -9.32 2.73 -2.71
CA LEU A 606 -7.90 2.41 -2.52
C LEU A 606 -7.10 2.61 -3.83
N GLU A 607 -7.59 2.13 -4.97
CA GLU A 607 -6.93 2.31 -6.27
C GLU A 607 -6.90 3.81 -6.66
N GLU A 608 -8.03 4.51 -6.57
CA GLU A 608 -8.15 5.96 -6.80
C GLU A 608 -7.28 6.81 -5.86
N SER A 609 -6.98 6.32 -4.64
CA SER A 609 -6.11 7.07 -3.73
C SER A 609 -4.68 7.24 -4.28
N ASN A 610 -4.24 6.33 -5.17
CA ASN A 610 -2.88 6.10 -5.67
C ASN A 610 -1.93 5.39 -4.67
N LEU A 611 -2.02 4.06 -4.57
CA LEU A 611 -1.16 3.21 -3.72
C LEU A 611 0.33 3.16 -4.14
N SER A 612 0.83 3.95 -5.09
CA SER A 612 2.27 3.95 -5.44
C SER A 612 3.17 4.25 -4.23
N GLN A 613 2.76 5.18 -3.37
CA GLN A 613 3.48 5.55 -2.13
C GLN A 613 2.99 4.82 -0.87
N CYS A 614 1.98 3.94 -0.96
CA CYS A 614 1.34 3.23 0.18
C CYS A 614 1.28 4.05 1.50
N TRP A 615 0.75 5.25 1.33
CA TRP A 615 0.50 6.35 2.28
C TRP A 615 1.61 6.94 3.15
N GLY A 616 2.80 6.36 3.27
CA GLY A 616 3.94 6.99 3.96
C GLY A 616 3.60 7.33 5.41
N ASP A 617 3.47 8.62 5.76
CA ASP A 617 3.04 9.10 7.08
C ASP A 617 1.70 8.47 7.55
N MET A 618 0.80 8.08 6.64
CA MET A 618 -0.43 7.32 6.97
C MET A 618 -0.35 5.81 6.66
N ALA A 619 0.84 5.23 6.50
CA ALA A 619 1.00 3.81 6.22
C ALA A 619 0.44 2.93 7.37
N GLY A 620 0.49 3.41 8.62
CA GLY A 620 -0.18 2.76 9.75
C GLY A 620 -1.70 2.70 9.59
N VAL A 621 -2.33 3.78 9.09
CA VAL A 621 -3.75 3.81 8.75
C VAL A 621 -4.06 2.83 7.61
N LEU A 622 -3.20 2.74 6.58
CA LEU A 622 -3.36 1.77 5.49
C LEU A 622 -3.25 0.32 5.99
N LEU A 623 -2.34 0.04 6.93
CA LEU A 623 -2.23 -1.26 7.58
C LEU A 623 -3.50 -1.61 8.38
N TRP A 624 -4.03 -0.67 9.16
CA TRP A 624 -5.30 -0.85 9.88
C TRP A 624 -6.47 -1.16 8.92
N ILE A 625 -6.58 -0.43 7.80
CA ILE A 625 -7.57 -0.72 6.74
C ILE A 625 -7.38 -2.14 6.20
N GLY A 626 -6.14 -2.54 5.90
CA GLY A 626 -5.82 -3.89 5.43
C GLY A 626 -6.24 -4.97 6.42
N LEU A 627 -5.83 -4.86 7.69
CA LEU A 627 -6.15 -5.84 8.73
C LEU A 627 -7.66 -5.99 8.96
N VAL A 628 -8.38 -4.87 9.12
CA VAL A 628 -9.84 -4.87 9.33
C VAL A 628 -10.58 -5.47 8.14
N MET A 629 -10.28 -4.99 6.91
CA MET A 629 -11.07 -5.35 5.73
C MET A 629 -10.61 -6.66 5.08
N GLY A 630 -9.36 -7.06 5.31
CA GLY A 630 -8.85 -8.39 5.01
C GLY A 630 -9.43 -9.47 5.94
N ALA A 631 -9.65 -9.17 7.22
CA ALA A 631 -10.41 -10.04 8.11
C ALA A 631 -11.90 -10.05 7.73
N ALA A 632 -12.51 -8.89 7.45
CA ALA A 632 -13.90 -8.80 7.03
C ALA A 632 -14.20 -9.56 5.72
N SER A 633 -13.28 -9.53 4.75
CA SER A 633 -13.44 -10.26 3.49
C SER A 633 -13.14 -11.76 3.60
N ASN A 634 -12.71 -12.29 4.75
CA ASN A 634 -12.32 -13.69 4.95
C ASN A 634 -13.39 -14.70 4.45
N LYS A 635 -14.67 -14.44 4.77
CA LYS A 635 -15.82 -15.28 4.37
C LYS A 635 -16.54 -14.79 3.10
N SER A 636 -15.98 -13.81 2.38
CA SER A 636 -16.57 -13.30 1.14
C SER A 636 -16.48 -14.31 0.00
N GLU A 637 -17.56 -14.40 -0.79
CA GLU A 637 -17.59 -15.20 -2.03
C GLU A 637 -16.67 -14.62 -3.12
N ASP A 638 -16.42 -13.30 -3.09
CA ASP A 638 -15.48 -12.66 -4.00
C ASP A 638 -14.03 -12.94 -3.60
N LYS A 639 -13.53 -14.06 -4.12
CA LYS A 639 -12.13 -14.50 -3.98
C LYS A 639 -11.12 -13.47 -4.50
N MET A 640 -11.48 -12.60 -5.44
CA MET A 640 -10.58 -11.59 -6.00
C MET A 640 -10.44 -10.39 -5.06
N LEU A 641 -11.55 -9.86 -4.53
CA LEU A 641 -11.53 -8.80 -3.53
C LEU A 641 -10.89 -9.27 -2.21
N ARG A 642 -11.16 -10.51 -1.80
CA ARG A 642 -10.52 -11.13 -0.63
C ARG A 642 -8.99 -11.24 -0.79
N ARG A 643 -8.50 -11.63 -1.97
CA ARG A 643 -7.06 -11.64 -2.29
C ARG A 643 -6.47 -10.22 -2.35
N TYR A 644 -7.16 -9.27 -2.98
CA TYR A 644 -6.74 -7.87 -3.09
C TYR A 644 -6.49 -7.23 -1.71
N LEU A 645 -7.41 -7.39 -0.78
CA LEU A 645 -7.28 -6.84 0.58
C LEU A 645 -6.19 -7.57 1.39
N SER A 646 -6.03 -8.89 1.20
CA SER A 646 -4.89 -9.64 1.73
C SER A 646 -3.54 -9.09 1.23
N ALA A 647 -3.43 -8.86 -0.08
CA ALA A 647 -2.23 -8.34 -0.71
C ALA A 647 -1.90 -6.91 -0.24
N THR A 648 -2.91 -6.05 -0.13
CA THR A 648 -2.77 -4.68 0.41
C THR A 648 -2.25 -4.72 1.87
N THR A 649 -2.77 -5.64 2.68
CA THR A 649 -2.30 -5.85 4.06
C THR A 649 -0.84 -6.27 4.10
N MET A 650 -0.45 -7.31 3.35
CA MET A 650 0.94 -7.79 3.34
C MET A 650 1.91 -6.73 2.82
N ARG A 651 1.52 -5.92 1.82
CA ARG A 651 2.34 -4.80 1.34
C ARG A 651 2.54 -3.72 2.40
N ALA A 652 1.48 -3.34 3.12
CA ALA A 652 1.60 -2.39 4.24
C ALA A 652 2.48 -2.94 5.38
N CYS A 653 2.39 -4.24 5.68
CA CYS A 653 3.26 -4.88 6.67
C CYS A 653 4.74 -4.86 6.26
N VAL A 654 5.06 -5.33 5.04
CA VAL A 654 6.44 -5.43 4.54
C VAL A 654 7.12 -4.05 4.44
N MET A 655 6.37 -3.01 4.08
CA MET A 655 6.92 -1.65 4.04
C MET A 655 7.32 -1.16 5.44
N LEU A 656 6.49 -1.42 6.45
CA LEU A 656 6.67 -0.88 7.80
C LEU A 656 7.59 -1.73 8.69
N CYS A 657 7.67 -3.05 8.50
CA CYS A 657 8.31 -3.92 9.50
C CYS A 657 9.83 -3.75 9.63
N PHE A 658 10.51 -3.24 8.60
CA PHE A 658 11.97 -2.99 8.62
C PHE A 658 12.33 -1.53 8.95
N GLU A 659 11.35 -0.66 9.16
CA GLU A 659 11.54 0.76 9.50
C GLU A 659 10.89 1.11 10.85
N HIS A 660 9.80 0.43 11.20
CA HIS A 660 9.02 0.61 12.43
C HIS A 660 8.54 -0.73 13.05
N PRO A 661 9.43 -1.69 13.37
CA PRO A 661 9.06 -3.03 13.85
C PRO A 661 8.19 -3.02 15.11
N GLU A 662 8.43 -2.12 16.07
CA GLU A 662 7.59 -1.99 17.27
C GLU A 662 6.16 -1.54 16.93
N ALA A 663 5.99 -0.59 16.00
CA ALA A 663 4.66 -0.14 15.60
C ALA A 663 3.86 -1.27 14.94
N ILE A 664 4.54 -2.14 14.17
CA ILE A 664 3.97 -3.39 13.66
C ILE A 664 3.59 -4.33 14.81
N HIS A 665 4.48 -4.60 15.77
CA HIS A 665 4.18 -5.46 16.92
C HIS A 665 2.97 -4.96 17.72
N CYS A 666 2.92 -3.67 18.07
CA CYS A 666 1.79 -3.05 18.75
C CYS A 666 0.49 -3.19 17.96
N THR A 667 0.52 -2.90 16.65
CA THR A 667 -0.65 -2.97 15.76
C THR A 667 -1.19 -4.39 15.68
N MET A 668 -0.31 -5.39 15.52
CA MET A 668 -0.68 -6.80 15.43
C MET A 668 -1.23 -7.35 16.75
N LEU A 669 -0.60 -7.01 17.89
CA LEU A 669 -1.10 -7.38 19.22
C LEU A 669 -2.46 -6.76 19.51
N LYS A 670 -2.62 -5.45 19.30
CA LYS A 670 -3.89 -4.74 19.55
C LYS A 670 -5.01 -5.27 18.65
N MET A 671 -4.72 -5.58 17.39
CA MET A 671 -5.70 -6.16 16.47
C MET A 671 -6.03 -7.61 16.80
N THR A 672 -5.06 -8.40 17.29
CA THR A 672 -5.32 -9.75 17.82
C THR A 672 -6.33 -9.67 18.96
N SER A 673 -6.11 -8.79 19.95
CA SER A 673 -7.06 -8.63 21.07
C SER A 673 -8.44 -8.16 20.63
N VAL A 674 -8.56 -7.40 19.54
CA VAL A 674 -9.87 -7.05 18.95
C VAL A 674 -10.54 -8.27 18.32
N VAL A 675 -9.81 -9.07 17.55
CA VAL A 675 -10.35 -10.30 16.92
C VAL A 675 -10.77 -11.34 17.97
N GLU A 676 -9.96 -11.55 19.02
CA GLU A 676 -10.32 -12.42 20.15
C GLU A 676 -11.57 -11.89 20.87
N ALA A 677 -11.60 -10.60 21.23
CA ALA A 677 -12.75 -9.97 21.89
C ALA A 677 -14.05 -9.94 21.07
N LEU A 678 -13.99 -10.09 19.75
CA LEU A 678 -15.13 -10.24 18.83
C LEU A 678 -15.52 -11.72 18.58
N SER A 679 -14.65 -12.66 18.97
CA SER A 679 -14.86 -14.11 18.87
C SER A 679 -15.36 -14.72 20.18
N ASP A 680 -15.03 -14.09 21.30
CA ASP A 680 -15.60 -14.34 22.62
C ASP A 680 -17.11 -14.00 22.62
N LYS A 681 -17.92 -14.99 22.19
CA LYS A 681 -19.36 -14.96 22.43
C LYS A 681 -19.60 -14.78 23.93
N PRO A 682 -20.58 -13.95 24.35
CA PRO A 682 -21.08 -14.07 25.72
C PRO A 682 -21.51 -15.52 25.94
N ASP A 683 -21.04 -16.14 27.03
CA ASP A 683 -21.36 -17.54 27.32
C ASP A 683 -22.85 -17.61 27.67
N ASP A 684 -23.65 -17.99 26.66
CA ASP A 684 -25.04 -17.55 26.48
C ASP A 684 -25.98 -18.35 27.37
N GLY A 685 -25.86 -18.09 28.66
CA GLY A 685 -26.58 -18.78 29.71
C GLY A 685 -26.33 -20.29 29.71
N GLN A 686 -25.13 -20.73 30.13
CA GLN A 686 -25.07 -21.91 31.01
C GLN A 686 -25.71 -21.59 32.38
N LEU A 687 -27.01 -21.28 32.31
CA LEU A 687 -28.03 -21.86 33.17
C LEU A 687 -27.89 -23.38 33.08
N VAL A 688 -26.83 -23.91 33.70
CA VAL A 688 -26.81 -25.26 34.24
C VAL A 688 -27.97 -25.29 35.20
N ARG A 689 -29.11 -25.69 34.64
CA ARG A 689 -30.35 -25.98 35.35
C ARG A 689 -29.97 -27.00 36.41
N LYS A 690 -29.76 -26.50 37.62
CA LYS A 690 -29.30 -27.25 38.78
C LYS A 690 -30.47 -28.06 39.32
N ASP A 691 -31.05 -28.90 38.45
CA ASP A 691 -32.12 -29.82 38.77
C ASP A 691 -31.64 -30.65 39.95
N SER A 692 -32.35 -30.49 41.06
CA SER A 692 -31.94 -30.97 42.36
C SER A 692 -32.11 -32.49 42.40
N ALA A 693 -31.04 -33.19 41.99
CA ALA A 693 -30.85 -34.63 42.14
C ALA A 693 -30.85 -35.02 43.62
N THR A 694 -32.06 -35.03 44.20
CA THR A 694 -32.36 -35.38 45.57
C THR A 694 -32.12 -36.87 45.73
N SER A 695 -30.92 -37.21 46.19
CA SER A 695 -30.45 -38.59 46.36
C SER A 695 -31.26 -39.33 47.42
N GLY A 696 -32.42 -39.86 47.00
CA GLY A 696 -33.32 -40.66 47.81
C GLY A 696 -32.70 -42.02 48.13
N LYS A 697 -31.86 -42.08 49.18
CA LYS A 697 -31.34 -43.33 49.76
C LYS A 697 -32.49 -44.19 50.33
N ARG A 698 -33.20 -44.92 49.47
CA ARG A 698 -34.11 -45.98 49.88
C ARG A 698 -33.29 -47.17 50.39
N ARG A 699 -33.82 -47.85 51.41
CA ARG A 699 -33.11 -48.81 52.27
C ARG A 699 -33.92 -50.10 52.36
N LYS A 700 -33.22 -51.25 52.48
CA LYS A 700 -33.76 -52.63 52.44
C LYS A 700 -34.19 -53.09 51.03
N ALA A 701 -34.24 -54.40 50.76
CA ALA A 701 -33.93 -55.55 51.63
C ALA A 701 -32.70 -56.30 51.11
#